data_AF-A0A2C6E1B6-F1
#
_entry.id   AF-A0A2C6E1B6-F1
#
_cell.length_a   1.000
_cell.length_b   1.000
_cell.length_c   1.000
_cell.angle_alpha   90.00
_cell.angle_beta   90.00
_cell.angle_gamma   90.00
#
_symmetry.space_group_name_H-M   'P 1'
#
loop_
_entity.id
_entity.type
_entity.pdbx_description
1 polymer ?
#
loop_
_entity_poly.entity_id
_entity_poly.type
_entity_poly.pdbx_seq_one_letter_code
_entity_poly.pdbx_strand_id
1 'polypeptide(L)'
;MLRKELPAKYYLSHFSEFSDYLLKVCQPLLSSAQRELLAELHRLPEDELCLLVRFISRKTPFLDINSLRYEEINNICEVAFSLKAKGLLRQVQQDDFQVLLHCLTKPCLIELAERESLTTLPSKSAKKSLWVAHLYQSVSVEHLNTQEFLSQYLTLSFQADIDYFLFLYFGKVGFSLAQFSMRDLGVMNTRSADAAYHAHFEQKAEAVSAFYYANALSELKNTSEDELVQRARQAAAQQLPKVDGQYAATAHAKYLLTLARKLGPEFSHFKTLLCMSEHPQAREMLIRHNYKQGEVELVREQLERILQGENDETLMIFAEDFYQRKFNQKRTSVLTDILRKSQPAIQIDEAFKGQTEAGVIAYYKRHGIEAYHVENEIWLALFGLTFWQELFYHPKSIVANGFSRTPLALKENRFYSEFEEEIECRLANFTDTSAWMNWLLRQVSEHYGEPNRLFIWHDKMLDSIKILLSNLSIEDVKSVLRLMCSDFHLMKSGFPDLMIVDKKAGLRFEEIKAPGDSLSRSQLVNISKLLQCNIPTRLQTVEWHICKEQPYVVVDIETTGGNKEFDRITEIAMVKVVNGEVVAKWQSLVNPMRRIPQKITELTGITQAMVSDAPRFFEILEQVEHFSQGAIFVAHNVNFDYGFIRQEFARVGREFTRAKLCTVQLGRKFVPGLRSYALGAFCQAMNVPLVNHHRAMDDAYASAEIFIQINTIRQEK
;
A
#
# COMPACT_ATOMS: atom_id res chain seq x y z
N MET A 1 21.14 -3.33 -16.17
CA MET A 1 21.01 -1.86 -16.11
C MET A 1 22.21 -1.31 -15.35
N LEU A 2 22.97 -0.39 -15.93
CA LEU A 2 23.97 0.39 -15.21
C LEU A 2 23.28 1.14 -14.07
N ARG A 3 23.81 1.07 -12.83
CA ARG A 3 23.34 1.92 -11.73
C ARG A 3 23.55 3.37 -12.16
N LYS A 4 22.48 4.17 -12.22
CA LYS A 4 22.62 5.61 -12.36
C LYS A 4 23.39 6.11 -11.13
N GLU A 5 24.54 6.71 -11.35
CA GLU A 5 25.31 7.38 -10.31
C GLU A 5 24.96 8.87 -10.31
N LEU A 6 24.71 9.43 -9.13
CA LEU A 6 24.42 10.86 -8.97
C LEU A 6 25.75 11.63 -8.79
N PRO A 7 25.86 12.86 -9.33
CA PRO A 7 27.04 13.71 -9.11
C PRO A 7 27.30 13.99 -7.62
N ALA A 8 28.56 14.21 -7.21
CA ALA A 8 28.93 14.36 -5.79
C ALA A 8 28.06 15.38 -5.00
N LYS A 9 27.76 16.54 -5.60
CA LYS A 9 26.96 17.63 -4.99
C LYS A 9 25.51 17.70 -5.48
N TYR A 10 24.94 16.58 -5.95
CA TYR A 10 23.59 16.54 -6.56
C TYR A 10 22.50 17.21 -5.70
N TYR A 11 22.61 17.07 -4.37
CA TYR A 11 21.62 17.55 -3.40
C TYR A 11 21.51 19.08 -3.36
N LEU A 12 22.53 19.82 -3.82
CA LEU A 12 22.44 21.28 -3.97
C LEU A 12 21.42 21.67 -5.04
N SER A 13 21.39 20.93 -6.15
CA SER A 13 20.39 21.15 -7.21
C SER A 13 18.97 20.86 -6.72
N HIS A 14 18.81 19.80 -5.91
CA HIS A 14 17.55 19.45 -5.26
C HIS A 14 17.07 20.55 -4.31
N PHE A 15 18.00 21.09 -3.50
CA PHE A 15 17.69 22.20 -2.62
C PHE A 15 17.34 23.49 -3.38
N SER A 16 18.03 23.78 -4.50
CA SER A 16 17.70 24.91 -5.37
C SER A 16 16.29 24.76 -5.94
N GLU A 17 15.94 23.61 -6.52
CA GLU A 17 14.60 23.35 -7.04
C GLU A 17 13.52 23.52 -5.97
N PHE A 18 13.76 22.98 -4.77
CA PHE A 18 12.88 23.09 -3.62
C PHE A 18 12.70 24.56 -3.16
N SER A 19 13.79 25.29 -2.98
CA SER A 19 13.77 26.68 -2.50
C SER A 19 13.22 27.66 -3.53
N ASP A 20 13.52 27.47 -4.81
CA ASP A 20 12.95 28.22 -5.92
C ASP A 20 11.43 28.13 -5.94
N TYR A 21 10.88 26.94 -5.75
CA TYR A 21 9.43 26.74 -5.65
C TYR A 21 8.84 27.54 -4.48
N LEU A 22 9.48 27.50 -3.31
CA LEU A 22 8.98 28.22 -2.13
C LEU A 22 8.97 29.75 -2.34
N LEU A 23 10.02 30.29 -2.94
CA LEU A 23 10.18 31.72 -3.17
C LEU A 23 9.32 32.25 -4.33
N LYS A 24 9.08 31.45 -5.36
CA LYS A 24 8.32 31.86 -6.56
C LYS A 24 6.83 31.54 -6.45
N VAL A 25 6.48 30.38 -5.89
CA VAL A 25 5.11 29.85 -5.87
C VAL A 25 4.45 30.04 -4.50
N CYS A 26 5.16 29.74 -3.41
CA CYS A 26 4.61 29.80 -2.05
C CYS A 26 4.88 31.13 -1.32
N GLN A 27 5.41 32.16 -1.98
CA GLN A 27 5.80 33.42 -1.35
C GLN A 27 4.73 34.03 -0.41
N PRO A 28 3.43 34.06 -0.76
CA PRO A 28 2.38 34.62 0.10
C PRO A 28 2.13 33.80 1.37
N LEU A 29 2.55 32.54 1.40
CA LEU A 29 2.36 31.60 2.52
C LEU A 29 3.47 31.73 3.57
N LEU A 30 4.54 32.48 3.29
CA LEU A 30 5.70 32.61 4.16
C LEU A 30 5.61 33.84 5.07
N SER A 31 6.22 33.79 6.26
CA SER A 31 6.47 34.99 7.09
C SER A 31 7.57 35.87 6.49
N SER A 32 7.75 37.10 7.00
CA SER A 32 8.93 37.91 6.67
C SER A 32 10.22 37.19 7.08
N ALA A 33 10.28 36.69 8.31
CA ALA A 33 11.43 35.95 8.83
C ALA A 33 11.76 34.70 7.98
N GLN A 34 10.76 33.94 7.52
CA GLN A 34 10.97 32.78 6.66
C GLN A 34 11.51 33.15 5.28
N ARG A 35 11.05 34.28 4.71
CA ARG A 35 11.56 34.80 3.43
C ARG A 35 13.00 35.28 3.56
N GLU A 36 13.32 35.97 4.66
CA GLU A 36 14.68 36.40 4.99
C GLU A 36 15.61 35.21 5.19
N LEU A 37 15.16 34.18 5.92
CA LEU A 37 15.88 32.92 6.11
C LEU A 37 16.19 32.25 4.75
N LEU A 38 15.19 32.03 3.88
CA LEU A 38 15.44 31.45 2.55
C LEU A 38 16.42 32.29 1.72
N ALA A 39 16.31 33.62 1.76
CA ALA A 39 17.23 34.52 1.08
C ALA A 39 18.65 34.48 1.68
N GLU A 40 18.80 34.26 2.98
CA GLU A 40 20.09 34.00 3.63
C GLU A 40 20.68 32.67 3.17
N LEU A 41 19.89 31.59 3.14
CA LEU A 41 20.34 30.27 2.70
C LEU A 41 20.90 30.28 1.26
N HIS A 42 20.28 31.03 0.35
CA HIS A 42 20.77 31.19 -1.02
C HIS A 42 22.10 31.96 -1.14
N ARG A 43 22.47 32.74 -0.13
CA ARG A 43 23.69 33.55 -0.10
C ARG A 43 24.85 32.84 0.61
N LEU A 44 24.62 31.64 1.17
CA LEU A 44 25.67 30.90 1.86
C LEU A 44 26.77 30.48 0.89
N PRO A 45 28.05 30.52 1.33
CA PRO A 45 29.15 29.86 0.64
C PRO A 45 28.83 28.38 0.37
N GLU A 46 29.39 27.84 -0.71
CA GLU A 46 29.05 26.50 -1.19
C GLU A 46 29.28 25.39 -0.15
N ASP A 47 30.39 25.42 0.58
CA ASP A 47 30.70 24.40 1.62
C ASP A 47 29.74 24.47 2.81
N GLU A 48 29.32 25.68 3.20
CA GLU A 48 28.31 25.89 4.24
C GLU A 48 26.93 25.38 3.80
N LEU A 49 26.52 25.72 2.57
CA LEU A 49 25.29 25.21 2.00
C LEU A 49 25.33 23.68 1.86
N CYS A 50 26.47 23.11 1.48
CA CYS A 50 26.65 21.66 1.39
C CYS A 50 26.40 20.99 2.74
N LEU A 51 27.06 21.44 3.80
CA LEU A 51 26.91 20.86 5.12
C LEU A 51 25.47 20.99 5.62
N LEU A 52 24.85 22.14 5.41
CA LEU A 52 23.49 22.41 5.84
C LEU A 52 22.46 21.54 5.11
N VAL A 53 22.53 21.43 3.78
CA VAL A 53 21.60 20.60 2.99
C VAL A 53 21.80 19.12 3.29
N ARG A 54 23.06 18.68 3.49
CA ARG A 54 23.36 17.34 3.99
C ARG A 54 22.68 17.11 5.33
N PHE A 55 22.72 18.07 6.25
CA PHE A 55 22.08 17.94 7.55
C PHE A 55 20.55 17.91 7.45
N ILE A 56 19.93 18.83 6.71
CA ILE A 56 18.47 18.85 6.45
C ILE A 56 17.98 17.51 5.88
N SER A 57 18.81 16.85 5.05
CA SER A 57 18.46 15.58 4.41
C SER A 57 18.64 14.36 5.33
N ARG A 58 19.23 14.52 6.52
CA ARG A 58 19.48 13.40 7.45
C ARG A 58 18.21 13.03 8.20
N LYS A 59 18.11 11.75 8.55
CA LYS A 59 17.04 11.22 9.39
C LYS A 59 17.18 11.63 10.87
N THR A 60 18.42 11.84 11.33
CA THR A 60 18.71 12.20 12.72
C THR A 60 18.69 13.72 12.85
N PRO A 61 17.96 14.30 13.82
CA PRO A 61 17.88 15.75 14.01
C PRO A 61 19.15 16.35 14.64
N PHE A 62 20.18 15.55 14.87
CA PHE A 62 21.45 15.98 15.46
C PHE A 62 22.63 15.68 14.54
N LEU A 63 23.59 16.59 14.56
CA LEU A 63 24.83 16.57 13.82
C LEU A 63 25.98 16.38 14.81
N ASP A 64 26.66 15.24 14.76
CA ASP A 64 27.92 15.05 15.48
C ASP A 64 29.08 15.50 14.57
N ILE A 65 29.61 16.70 14.81
CA ILE A 65 30.62 17.31 13.94
C ILE A 65 31.92 16.49 13.86
N ASN A 66 32.22 15.68 14.87
CA ASN A 66 33.48 14.93 14.94
C ASN A 66 33.44 13.63 14.12
N SER A 67 32.25 13.05 13.89
CA SER A 67 32.10 11.79 13.13
C SER A 67 31.78 11.99 11.65
N LEU A 68 31.46 13.20 11.20
CA LEU A 68 31.14 13.45 9.80
C LEU A 68 32.36 13.36 8.89
N ARG A 69 32.19 12.71 7.75
CA ARG A 69 33.18 12.65 6.67
C ARG A 69 32.46 12.86 5.35
N TYR A 70 32.76 13.98 4.71
CA TYR A 70 32.26 14.36 3.38
C TYR A 70 33.47 14.83 2.58
N GLU A 71 33.79 14.12 1.50
CA GLU A 71 34.98 14.42 0.68
C GLU A 71 34.83 15.75 -0.06
N GLU A 72 33.58 16.16 -0.29
CA GLU A 72 33.22 17.34 -1.05
C GLU A 72 33.17 18.65 -0.25
N ILE A 73 33.40 18.61 1.06
CA ILE A 73 33.34 19.76 1.99
C ILE A 73 34.70 19.96 2.65
N ASN A 74 35.28 21.15 2.49
CA ASN A 74 36.54 21.46 3.17
C ASN A 74 36.29 21.78 4.65
N ASN A 75 37.08 21.19 5.54
CA ASN A 75 37.09 21.46 6.98
C ASN A 75 35.68 21.59 7.63
N ILE A 76 34.99 20.45 7.76
CA ILE A 76 33.61 20.36 8.29
C ILE A 76 33.45 21.07 9.65
N CYS A 77 34.46 21.00 10.53
CA CYS A 77 34.41 21.65 11.83
C CYS A 77 34.32 23.17 11.70
N GLU A 78 35.20 23.79 10.90
CA GLU A 78 35.16 25.24 10.65
C GLU A 78 33.84 25.67 10.00
N VAL A 79 33.35 24.90 9.03
CA VAL A 79 32.06 25.15 8.36
C VAL A 79 30.90 25.09 9.35
N ALA A 80 30.88 24.08 10.23
CA ALA A 80 29.85 23.94 11.27
C ALA A 80 29.88 25.11 12.28
N PHE A 81 31.09 25.56 12.67
CA PHE A 81 31.23 26.73 13.54
C PHE A 81 30.80 28.03 12.86
N SER A 82 31.09 28.21 11.56
CA SER A 82 30.58 29.35 10.78
C SER A 82 29.05 29.37 10.74
N LEU A 83 28.42 28.23 10.44
CA LEU A 83 26.96 28.10 10.46
C LEU A 83 26.36 28.35 11.85
N LYS A 84 27.05 27.93 12.92
CA LYS A 84 26.65 28.24 14.31
C LYS A 84 26.76 29.74 14.60
N ALA A 85 27.83 30.41 14.16
CA ALA A 85 28.01 31.85 14.34
C ALA A 85 26.95 32.67 13.60
N LYS A 86 26.47 32.17 12.45
CA LYS A 86 25.32 32.73 11.70
C LYS A 86 23.96 32.40 12.32
N GLY A 87 23.92 31.62 13.39
CA GLY A 87 22.68 31.24 14.08
C GLY A 87 21.86 30.15 13.37
N LEU A 88 22.38 29.54 12.30
CA LEU A 88 21.70 28.48 11.54
C LEU A 88 21.82 27.12 12.25
N LEU A 89 22.92 26.91 12.98
CA LEU A 89 23.10 25.79 13.90
C LEU A 89 23.12 26.30 15.34
N ARG A 90 22.61 25.48 16.26
CA ARG A 90 22.66 25.73 17.69
C ARG A 90 23.08 24.48 18.45
N GLN A 91 23.51 24.68 19.70
CA GLN A 91 23.70 23.59 20.63
C GLN A 91 22.36 23.00 21.09
N VAL A 92 22.43 21.78 21.59
CA VAL A 92 21.31 21.03 22.17
C VAL A 92 20.80 21.77 23.41
N GLN A 93 19.48 21.90 23.50
CA GLN A 93 18.77 22.51 24.63
C GLN A 93 17.97 21.44 25.40
N GLN A 94 17.33 21.83 26.51
CA GLN A 94 16.60 20.89 27.38
C GLN A 94 15.54 20.07 26.62
N ASP A 95 14.78 20.74 25.74
CA ASP A 95 13.69 20.11 24.98
C ASP A 95 14.21 19.09 23.95
N ASP A 96 15.46 19.23 23.50
CA ASP A 96 16.09 18.31 22.54
C ASP A 96 16.65 17.05 23.22
N PHE A 97 16.90 17.11 24.53
CA PHE A 97 17.76 16.16 25.21
C PHE A 97 17.22 14.73 25.19
N GLN A 98 15.91 14.58 25.40
CA GLN A 98 15.27 13.27 25.30
C GLN A 98 15.47 12.65 23.91
N VAL A 99 15.28 13.45 22.87
CA VAL A 99 15.42 13.02 21.47
C VAL A 99 16.88 12.69 21.16
N LEU A 100 17.83 13.47 21.69
CA LEU A 100 19.25 13.21 21.54
C LEU A 100 19.65 11.87 22.15
N LEU A 101 19.24 11.59 23.39
CA LEU A 101 19.51 10.32 24.06
C LEU A 101 18.98 9.13 23.25
N HIS A 102 17.81 9.27 22.62
CA HIS A 102 17.28 8.27 21.70
C HIS A 102 18.12 8.08 20.44
N CYS A 103 18.84 9.10 19.98
CA CYS A 103 19.73 9.04 18.82
C CYS A 103 21.11 8.44 19.15
N LEU A 104 21.64 8.67 20.36
CA LEU A 104 22.96 8.20 20.78
C LEU A 104 23.08 6.67 20.77
N THR A 105 24.28 6.15 20.51
CA THR A 105 24.54 4.71 20.64
C THR A 105 24.59 4.29 22.11
N LYS A 106 24.37 3.01 22.42
CA LYS A 106 24.46 2.52 23.81
C LYS A 106 25.85 2.77 24.45
N PRO A 107 26.98 2.60 23.74
CA PRO A 107 28.28 3.04 24.23
C PRO A 107 28.33 4.54 24.60
N CYS A 108 27.81 5.43 23.74
CA CYS A 108 27.75 6.87 24.03
C CYS A 108 26.90 7.20 25.26
N LEU A 109 25.80 6.46 25.49
CA LEU A 109 24.99 6.63 26.71
C LEU A 109 25.74 6.22 27.97
N ILE A 110 26.54 5.14 27.91
CA ILE A 110 27.38 4.70 29.03
C ILE A 110 28.47 5.72 29.30
N GLU A 111 29.17 6.20 28.26
CA GLU A 111 30.20 7.22 28.39
C GLU A 111 29.64 8.51 29.01
N LEU A 112 28.45 8.95 28.59
CA LEU A 112 27.77 10.08 29.19
C LEU A 112 27.50 9.85 30.69
N ALA A 113 27.01 8.66 31.05
CA ALA A 113 26.74 8.32 32.44
C ALA A 113 28.00 8.29 33.32
N GLU A 114 29.12 7.80 32.76
CA GLU A 114 30.43 7.75 33.42
C GLU A 114 31.00 9.15 33.64
N ARG A 115 30.88 10.04 32.64
CA ARG A 115 31.33 11.44 32.74
C ARG A 115 30.54 12.25 33.78
N GLU A 116 29.23 12.01 33.87
CA GLU A 116 28.35 12.63 34.88
C GLU A 116 28.51 12.00 36.29
N SER A 117 29.41 11.03 36.45
CA SER A 117 29.68 10.36 37.75
C SER A 117 28.42 9.82 38.44
N LEU A 118 27.45 9.33 37.66
CA LEU A 118 26.18 8.82 38.18
C LEU A 118 26.41 7.53 38.98
N THR A 119 25.86 7.48 40.20
CA THR A 119 26.11 6.39 41.16
C THR A 119 25.18 5.19 40.98
N THR A 120 24.02 5.35 40.34
CA THR A 120 22.97 4.33 40.21
C THR A 120 22.70 3.96 38.76
N LEU A 121 23.59 3.19 38.13
CA LEU A 121 23.49 2.88 36.70
C LEU A 121 22.63 1.64 36.40
N PRO A 122 21.87 1.64 35.28
CA PRO A 122 21.29 0.42 34.74
C PRO A 122 22.39 -0.63 34.43
N SER A 123 22.03 -1.91 34.45
CA SER A 123 22.96 -2.97 34.01
C SER A 123 23.45 -2.74 32.58
N LYS A 124 24.71 -3.05 32.29
CA LYS A 124 25.27 -3.02 30.93
C LYS A 124 24.50 -3.92 29.95
N SER A 125 23.80 -4.96 30.42
CA SER A 125 22.92 -5.79 29.58
C SER A 125 21.51 -5.22 29.37
N ALA A 126 21.12 -4.16 30.09
CA ALA A 126 19.79 -3.57 30.00
C ALA A 126 19.48 -3.01 28.61
N LYS A 127 18.19 -2.95 28.26
CA LYS A 127 17.73 -2.39 26.98
C LYS A 127 18.08 -0.90 26.89
N LYS A 128 18.37 -0.39 25.68
CA LYS A 128 18.68 1.03 25.43
C LYS A 128 17.63 1.98 26.01
N SER A 129 16.35 1.62 25.95
CA SER A 129 15.25 2.44 26.48
C SER A 129 15.37 2.72 27.98
N LEU A 130 15.88 1.77 28.77
CA LEU A 130 16.11 1.96 30.20
C LEU A 130 17.25 2.95 30.47
N TRP A 131 18.31 2.88 29.66
CA TRP A 131 19.42 3.84 29.71
C TRP A 131 18.95 5.25 29.36
N VAL A 132 18.14 5.40 28.31
CA VAL A 132 17.58 6.71 27.91
C VAL A 132 16.70 7.29 29.00
N ALA A 133 15.77 6.49 29.56
CA ALA A 133 14.88 6.95 30.62
C ALA A 133 15.63 7.38 31.89
N HIS A 134 16.65 6.61 32.29
CA HIS A 134 17.48 6.93 33.44
C HIS A 134 18.27 8.23 33.23
N LEU A 135 18.98 8.35 32.11
CA LEU A 135 19.77 9.55 31.82
C LEU A 135 18.91 10.81 31.69
N TYR A 136 17.72 10.68 31.10
CA TYR A 136 16.79 11.79 31.00
C TYR A 136 16.31 12.31 32.38
N GLN A 137 16.21 11.43 33.38
CA GLN A 137 15.82 11.80 34.74
C GLN A 137 17.00 12.27 35.60
N SER A 138 18.21 11.81 35.31
CA SER A 138 19.39 11.99 36.18
C SER A 138 20.37 13.07 35.72
N VAL A 139 20.26 13.56 34.48
CA VAL A 139 21.20 14.53 33.90
C VAL A 139 20.49 15.85 33.57
N SER A 140 21.08 16.98 33.97
CA SER A 140 20.59 18.33 33.66
C SER A 140 21.33 18.95 32.48
N VAL A 141 20.62 19.55 31.52
CA VAL A 141 21.20 20.05 30.26
C VAL A 141 22.01 21.35 30.43
N GLU A 142 21.78 22.11 31.49
CA GLU A 142 22.58 23.31 31.79
C GLU A 142 24.05 22.99 32.07
N HIS A 143 24.34 21.82 32.65
CA HIS A 143 25.72 21.33 32.87
C HIS A 143 26.35 20.69 31.63
N LEU A 144 25.57 20.43 30.58
CA LEU A 144 25.98 19.62 29.45
C LEU A 144 26.60 20.44 28.30
N ASN A 145 26.18 21.69 28.11
CA ASN A 145 26.76 22.57 27.08
C ASN A 145 28.17 23.09 27.44
N THR A 146 28.59 22.92 28.69
CA THR A 146 29.95 23.25 29.17
C THR A 146 30.91 22.08 29.08
N GLN A 147 30.43 20.86 28.77
CA GLN A 147 31.26 19.69 28.57
C GLN A 147 31.62 19.46 27.11
N GLU A 148 32.85 19.02 26.87
CA GLU A 148 33.37 18.70 25.54
C GLU A 148 32.50 17.66 24.81
N PHE A 149 31.93 16.69 25.54
CA PHE A 149 31.18 15.56 24.98
C PHE A 149 29.92 15.99 24.21
N LEU A 150 29.16 16.97 24.69
CA LEU A 150 27.93 17.40 24.02
C LEU A 150 28.11 18.62 23.12
N SER A 151 29.21 19.35 23.28
CA SER A 151 29.56 20.48 22.43
C SER A 151 29.69 20.12 20.94
N GLN A 152 29.97 18.85 20.62
CA GLN A 152 30.07 18.32 19.26
C GLN A 152 28.70 18.09 18.59
N TYR A 153 27.61 17.99 19.37
CA TYR A 153 26.28 17.77 18.83
C TYR A 153 25.58 19.10 18.58
N LEU A 154 25.31 19.37 17.30
CA LEU A 154 24.57 20.55 16.86
C LEU A 154 23.20 20.15 16.30
N THR A 155 22.25 21.06 16.38
CA THR A 155 20.92 20.93 15.76
C THR A 155 20.55 22.19 14.99
N LEU A 156 19.58 22.08 14.08
CA LEU A 156 19.09 23.22 13.30
C LEU A 156 18.31 24.18 14.21
N SER A 157 18.60 25.47 14.10
CA SER A 157 17.85 26.51 14.84
C SER A 157 16.44 26.71 14.29
N PHE A 158 16.16 26.24 13.07
CA PHE A 158 14.94 26.49 12.30
C PHE A 158 14.32 25.20 11.76
N GLN A 159 14.45 24.08 12.49
CA GLN A 159 13.88 22.78 12.07
C GLN A 159 12.37 22.87 11.75
N ALA A 160 11.62 23.62 12.57
CA ALA A 160 10.19 23.82 12.36
C ALA A 160 9.88 24.53 11.03
N ASP A 161 10.73 25.47 10.60
CA ASP A 161 10.60 26.14 9.30
C ASP A 161 10.89 25.17 8.15
N ILE A 162 11.90 24.31 8.27
CA ILE A 162 12.17 23.25 7.28
C ILE A 162 10.99 22.28 7.16
N ASP A 163 10.42 21.85 8.28
CA ASP A 163 9.26 20.95 8.26
C ASP A 163 8.05 21.61 7.60
N TYR A 164 7.84 22.91 7.86
CA TYR A 164 6.80 23.69 7.21
C TYR A 164 7.06 23.88 5.70
N PHE A 165 8.30 24.17 5.30
CA PHE A 165 8.69 24.29 3.90
C PHE A 165 8.50 22.98 3.13
N LEU A 166 8.91 21.85 3.72
CA LEU A 166 8.67 20.52 3.17
C LEU A 166 7.17 20.23 3.05
N PHE A 167 6.38 20.64 4.05
CA PHE A 167 4.93 20.55 3.98
C PHE A 167 4.33 21.40 2.85
N LEU A 168 4.77 22.66 2.67
CA LEU A 168 4.32 23.53 1.59
C LEU A 168 4.67 22.96 0.20
N TYR A 169 5.81 22.29 0.08
CA TYR A 169 6.21 21.65 -1.17
C TYR A 169 5.41 20.36 -1.41
N PHE A 170 5.39 19.41 -0.46
CA PHE A 170 4.77 18.10 -0.68
C PHE A 170 3.26 18.05 -0.42
N GLY A 171 2.69 19.06 0.23
CA GLY A 171 1.31 19.11 0.68
C GLY A 171 0.97 18.14 1.82
N LYS A 172 1.99 17.55 2.45
CA LYS A 172 1.87 16.52 3.51
C LYS A 172 3.16 16.40 4.33
N VAL A 173 3.03 15.93 5.56
CA VAL A 173 4.15 15.72 6.49
C VAL A 173 4.88 14.39 6.24
N GLY A 174 6.12 14.29 6.74
CA GLY A 174 6.94 13.07 6.69
C GLY A 174 7.74 12.88 5.40
N PHE A 175 7.85 13.91 4.57
CA PHE A 175 8.69 13.95 3.38
C PHE A 175 10.02 14.64 3.67
N SER A 176 11.04 14.39 2.83
CA SER A 176 12.34 15.05 2.94
C SER A 176 12.90 15.39 1.55
N LEU A 177 14.15 15.85 1.48
CA LEU A 177 14.83 16.08 0.21
C LEU A 177 15.27 14.76 -0.46
N ALA A 178 15.21 13.62 0.24
CA ALA A 178 15.57 12.32 -0.32
C ALA A 178 14.67 11.90 -1.49
N GLN A 179 13.46 12.46 -1.58
CA GLN A 179 12.51 12.21 -2.67
C GLN A 179 13.08 12.65 -4.03
N PHE A 180 13.84 13.74 -4.09
CA PHE A 180 14.52 14.17 -5.31
C PHE A 180 15.61 13.18 -5.73
N SER A 181 16.33 12.60 -4.76
CA SER A 181 17.31 11.54 -5.05
C SER A 181 16.62 10.28 -5.58
N MET A 182 15.48 9.89 -4.99
CA MET A 182 14.70 8.74 -5.49
C MET A 182 14.17 8.97 -6.91
N ARG A 183 13.79 10.22 -7.25
CA ARG A 183 13.42 10.61 -8.62
C ARG A 183 14.57 10.41 -9.59
N ASP A 184 15.72 11.01 -9.31
CA ASP A 184 16.83 11.03 -10.25
C ASP A 184 17.46 9.63 -10.45
N LEU A 185 17.38 8.78 -9.41
CA LEU A 185 17.75 7.36 -9.48
C LEU A 185 16.74 6.49 -10.25
N GLY A 186 15.56 7.03 -10.61
CA GLY A 186 14.49 6.30 -11.29
C GLY A 186 13.69 5.36 -10.38
N VAL A 187 13.82 5.51 -9.05
CA VAL A 187 13.04 4.76 -8.05
C VAL A 187 11.63 5.35 -7.89
N MET A 188 11.50 6.66 -8.07
CA MET A 188 10.24 7.39 -7.96
C MET A 188 9.95 8.16 -9.25
N ASN A 189 8.87 7.80 -9.95
CA ASN A 189 8.48 8.57 -11.13
C ASN A 189 7.78 9.88 -10.73
N THR A 190 8.15 10.98 -11.37
CA THR A 190 7.57 12.32 -11.24
C THR A 190 7.07 12.84 -12.59
N ARG A 191 6.11 13.76 -12.59
CA ARG A 191 5.70 14.43 -13.83
C ARG A 191 6.81 15.38 -14.31
N SER A 192 6.87 15.60 -15.62
CA SER A 192 7.75 16.59 -16.26
C SER A 192 7.47 17.98 -15.70
N ALA A 193 8.52 18.76 -15.48
CA ALA A 193 8.42 20.11 -14.91
C ALA A 193 8.00 21.14 -15.97
N ASP A 194 6.75 21.07 -16.46
CA ASP A 194 6.21 22.06 -17.39
C ASP A 194 5.69 23.29 -16.60
N ALA A 195 6.63 24.11 -16.15
CA ALA A 195 6.63 25.54 -15.78
C ALA A 195 5.40 26.28 -15.17
N ALA A 196 4.27 25.66 -14.84
CA ALA A 196 3.10 26.34 -14.25
C ALA A 196 2.65 25.70 -12.92
N TYR A 197 3.57 25.63 -11.96
CA TYR A 197 3.26 25.15 -10.62
C TYR A 197 2.37 26.13 -9.85
N HIS A 198 1.45 25.59 -9.05
CA HIS A 198 0.59 26.33 -8.14
C HIS A 198 0.84 25.86 -6.69
N ALA A 199 0.57 26.73 -5.72
CA ALA A 199 0.72 26.37 -4.31
C ALA A 199 -0.43 25.45 -3.86
N HIS A 200 -0.17 24.53 -2.93
CA HIS A 200 -1.21 23.65 -2.36
C HIS A 200 -2.27 24.40 -1.53
N PHE A 201 -2.02 25.66 -1.20
CA PHE A 201 -2.84 26.50 -0.34
C PHE A 201 -2.86 27.92 -0.93
N GLU A 202 -4.00 28.58 -0.86
CA GLU A 202 -4.14 29.96 -1.33
C GLU A 202 -3.73 30.96 -0.24
N GLN A 203 -4.10 30.67 1.01
CA GLN A 203 -3.88 31.58 2.14
C GLN A 203 -2.92 31.01 3.17
N LYS A 204 -2.12 31.90 3.76
CA LYS A 204 -1.18 31.53 4.82
C LYS A 204 -1.86 30.92 6.04
N ALA A 205 -3.00 31.47 6.47
CA ALA A 205 -3.74 30.97 7.62
C ALA A 205 -4.14 29.50 7.43
N GLU A 206 -4.63 29.16 6.24
CA GLU A 206 -4.99 27.79 5.87
C GLU A 206 -3.78 26.86 5.89
N ALA A 207 -2.66 27.28 5.28
CA ALA A 207 -1.44 26.48 5.23
C ALA A 207 -0.89 26.19 6.64
N VAL A 208 -0.90 27.18 7.53
CA VAL A 208 -0.44 27.03 8.93
C VAL A 208 -1.38 26.11 9.72
N SER A 209 -2.70 26.30 9.61
CA SER A 209 -3.70 25.45 10.26
C SER A 209 -3.60 24.00 9.77
N ALA A 210 -3.47 23.81 8.45
CA ALA A 210 -3.28 22.51 7.81
C ALA A 210 -1.99 21.81 8.28
N PHE A 211 -0.88 22.53 8.37
CA PHE A 211 0.39 22.00 8.86
C PHE A 211 0.29 21.53 10.31
N TYR A 212 -0.31 22.35 11.18
CA TYR A 212 -0.49 22.02 12.59
C TYR A 212 -1.25 20.70 12.77
N TYR A 213 -2.43 20.56 12.15
CA TYR A 213 -3.25 19.35 12.31
C TYR A 213 -2.67 18.12 11.61
N ALA A 214 -1.98 18.31 10.47
CA ALA A 214 -1.26 17.22 9.82
C ALA A 214 -0.14 16.66 10.72
N ASN A 215 0.62 17.55 11.37
CA ASN A 215 1.68 17.16 12.28
C ASN A 215 1.11 16.52 13.56
N ALA A 216 0.10 17.15 14.17
CA ALA A 216 -0.57 16.64 15.36
C ALA A 216 -1.11 15.22 15.14
N LEU A 217 -1.70 14.92 13.98
CA LEU A 217 -2.13 13.57 13.59
C LEU A 217 -0.98 12.58 13.46
N SER A 218 0.14 13.01 12.87
CA SER A 218 1.31 12.15 12.67
C SER A 218 1.91 11.71 14.00
N GLU A 219 1.99 12.64 14.94
CA GLU A 219 2.54 12.43 16.29
C GLU A 219 1.73 11.39 17.09
N LEU A 220 0.39 11.39 16.98
CA LEU A 220 -0.50 10.47 17.72
C LEU A 220 -0.14 8.98 17.59
N LYS A 221 0.60 8.58 16.54
CA LYS A 221 0.99 7.18 16.32
C LYS A 221 1.84 6.63 17.47
N ASN A 222 2.76 7.43 18.00
CA ASN A 222 3.76 7.01 18.98
C ASN A 222 3.66 7.76 20.32
N THR A 223 2.59 8.51 20.54
CA THR A 223 2.31 9.27 21.76
C THR A 223 1.97 8.34 22.94
N SER A 224 2.48 8.68 24.14
CA SER A 224 2.13 7.98 25.39
C SER A 224 0.69 8.24 25.81
N GLU A 225 0.13 7.38 26.67
CA GLU A 225 -1.25 7.55 27.15
C GLU A 225 -1.46 8.88 27.90
N ASP A 226 -0.52 9.29 28.74
CA ASP A 226 -0.58 10.55 29.49
C ASP A 226 -0.64 11.77 28.56
N GLU A 227 0.18 11.77 27.51
CA GLU A 227 0.20 12.87 26.54
C GLU A 227 -1.07 12.87 25.67
N LEU A 228 -1.62 11.69 25.34
CA LEU A 228 -2.94 11.60 24.68
C LEU A 228 -4.05 12.21 25.55
N VAL A 229 -4.04 11.93 26.86
CA VAL A 229 -5.00 12.51 27.82
C VAL A 229 -4.85 14.04 27.88
N GLN A 230 -3.62 14.56 27.94
CA GLN A 230 -3.37 16.00 27.96
C GLN A 230 -3.89 16.67 26.68
N ARG A 231 -3.53 16.15 25.51
CA ARG A 231 -3.97 16.66 24.22
C ARG A 231 -5.50 16.63 24.09
N ALA A 232 -6.13 15.57 24.58
CA ALA A 232 -7.59 15.44 24.59
C ALA A 232 -8.29 16.44 25.53
N ARG A 233 -7.71 16.74 26.69
CA ARG A 233 -8.23 17.78 27.60
C ARG A 233 -8.11 19.17 26.98
N GLN A 234 -6.98 19.48 26.34
CA GLN A 234 -6.80 20.74 25.60
C GLN A 234 -7.82 20.88 24.48
N ALA A 235 -8.04 19.81 23.70
CA ALA A 235 -9.06 19.77 22.67
C ALA A 235 -10.46 20.04 23.22
N ALA A 236 -10.86 19.34 24.30
CA ALA A 236 -12.16 19.52 24.92
C ALA A 236 -12.36 20.92 25.54
N ALA A 237 -11.28 21.54 26.01
CA ALA A 237 -11.27 22.91 26.50
C ALA A 237 -11.23 23.98 25.39
N GLN A 238 -11.31 23.58 24.11
CA GLN A 238 -11.23 24.47 22.94
C GLN A 238 -9.92 25.29 22.88
N GLN A 239 -8.82 24.73 23.39
CA GLN A 239 -7.49 25.36 23.41
C GLN A 239 -6.65 25.01 22.18
N LEU A 240 -7.26 24.46 21.12
CA LEU A 240 -6.58 24.17 19.86
C LEU A 240 -6.55 25.42 18.96
N PRO A 241 -5.57 25.51 18.04
CA PRO A 241 -5.55 26.57 17.04
C PRO A 241 -6.85 26.63 16.22
N LYS A 242 -7.14 27.79 15.63
CA LYS A 242 -8.28 27.96 14.73
C LYS A 242 -8.11 27.05 13.50
N VAL A 243 -9.22 26.44 13.08
CA VAL A 243 -9.31 25.65 11.85
C VAL A 243 -9.60 26.59 10.68
N ASP A 244 -8.66 26.68 9.74
CA ASP A 244 -8.79 27.49 8.52
C ASP A 244 -8.59 26.60 7.29
N GLY A 245 -9.57 26.58 6.39
CA GLY A 245 -9.56 25.80 5.15
C GLY A 245 -10.00 24.33 5.30
N GLN A 246 -10.41 23.73 4.18
CA GLN A 246 -11.01 22.39 4.13
C GLN A 246 -10.03 21.27 4.54
N TYR A 247 -8.74 21.41 4.19
CA TYR A 247 -7.72 20.45 4.56
C TYR A 247 -7.58 20.38 6.09
N ALA A 248 -7.47 21.54 6.75
CA ALA A 248 -7.36 21.63 8.20
C ALA A 248 -8.62 21.08 8.89
N ALA A 249 -9.81 21.39 8.38
CA ALA A 249 -11.07 20.85 8.91
C ALA A 249 -11.11 19.32 8.86
N THR A 250 -10.73 18.74 7.73
CA THR A 250 -10.65 17.29 7.56
C THR A 250 -9.63 16.65 8.50
N ALA A 251 -8.44 17.26 8.62
CA ALA A 251 -7.38 16.79 9.50
C ALA A 251 -7.78 16.92 10.99
N HIS A 252 -8.41 18.02 11.39
CA HIS A 252 -8.91 18.29 12.73
C HIS A 252 -9.99 17.28 13.13
N ALA A 253 -10.99 17.04 12.27
CA ALA A 253 -12.03 16.06 12.52
C ALA A 253 -11.44 14.65 12.71
N LYS A 254 -10.47 14.27 11.88
CA LYS A 254 -9.74 13.00 12.02
C LYS A 254 -8.90 12.95 13.30
N TYR A 255 -8.30 14.07 13.71
CA TYR A 255 -7.50 14.19 14.93
C TYR A 255 -8.34 13.91 16.17
N LEU A 256 -9.49 14.58 16.30
CA LEU A 256 -10.43 14.38 17.40
C LEU A 256 -10.96 12.94 17.45
N LEU A 257 -11.34 12.38 16.30
CA LEU A 257 -11.77 10.98 16.21
C LEU A 257 -10.67 10.01 16.65
N THR A 258 -9.42 10.28 16.27
CA THR A 258 -8.27 9.42 16.61
C THR A 258 -7.97 9.47 18.10
N LEU A 259 -8.03 10.66 18.72
CA LEU A 259 -7.91 10.83 20.18
C LEU A 259 -9.00 10.04 20.92
N ALA A 260 -10.27 10.22 20.53
CA ALA A 260 -11.39 9.52 21.15
C ALA A 260 -11.25 7.99 21.03
N ARG A 261 -10.79 7.49 19.88
CA ARG A 261 -10.54 6.05 19.67
C ARG A 261 -9.43 5.49 20.54
N LYS A 262 -8.31 6.22 20.66
CA LYS A 262 -7.15 5.76 21.44
C LYS A 262 -7.43 5.75 22.94
N LEU A 263 -8.18 6.74 23.44
CA LEU A 263 -8.54 6.85 24.86
C LEU A 263 -9.74 5.99 25.26
N GLY A 264 -10.61 5.64 24.30
CA GLY A 264 -11.73 4.76 24.52
C GLY A 264 -12.92 5.40 25.26
N PRO A 265 -14.03 4.65 25.41
CA PRO A 265 -15.30 5.17 25.91
C PRO A 265 -15.31 5.51 27.41
N GLU A 266 -14.35 4.98 28.19
CA GLU A 266 -14.24 5.22 29.64
C GLU A 266 -13.62 6.60 29.96
N PHE A 267 -13.01 7.25 28.96
CA PHE A 267 -12.42 8.56 29.15
C PHE A 267 -13.48 9.67 29.28
N SER A 268 -13.31 10.54 30.27
CA SER A 268 -14.33 11.54 30.65
C SER A 268 -14.75 12.51 29.54
N HIS A 269 -13.86 12.82 28.60
CA HIS A 269 -14.17 13.71 27.47
C HIS A 269 -14.46 12.95 26.16
N PHE A 270 -14.64 11.63 26.19
CA PHE A 270 -14.90 10.81 25.00
C PHE A 270 -16.09 11.34 24.19
N LYS A 271 -17.23 11.58 24.84
CA LYS A 271 -18.44 12.14 24.19
C LYS A 271 -18.18 13.53 23.63
N THR A 272 -17.50 14.39 24.38
CA THR A 272 -17.16 15.77 23.97
C THR A 272 -16.34 15.77 22.68
N LEU A 273 -15.28 14.95 22.61
CA LEU A 273 -14.44 14.84 21.42
C LEU A 273 -15.23 14.37 20.19
N LEU A 274 -16.13 13.39 20.37
CA LEU A 274 -16.98 12.90 19.28
C LEU A 274 -17.98 13.95 18.79
N CYS A 275 -18.59 14.73 19.70
CA CYS A 275 -19.50 15.81 19.35
C CYS A 275 -18.81 16.95 18.59
N MET A 276 -17.55 17.23 18.93
CA MET A 276 -16.75 18.28 18.26
C MET A 276 -16.20 17.84 16.89
N SER A 277 -16.14 16.54 16.63
CA SER A 277 -15.60 16.00 15.38
C SER A 277 -16.67 15.96 14.29
N GLU A 278 -16.43 16.65 13.18
CA GLU A 278 -17.30 16.60 11.99
C GLU A 278 -17.16 15.30 11.18
N HIS A 279 -16.19 14.44 11.53
CA HIS A 279 -15.95 13.19 10.82
C HIS A 279 -17.19 12.27 10.90
N PRO A 280 -17.69 11.70 9.79
CA PRO A 280 -18.89 10.84 9.79
C PRO A 280 -18.85 9.69 10.81
N GLN A 281 -17.70 9.00 10.88
CA GLN A 281 -17.47 7.94 11.87
C GLN A 281 -17.53 8.40 13.33
N ALA A 282 -17.28 9.68 13.64
CA ALA A 282 -17.42 10.18 15.00
C ALA A 282 -18.90 10.27 15.41
N ARG A 283 -19.76 10.74 14.49
CA ARG A 283 -21.22 10.75 14.67
C ARG A 283 -21.76 9.33 14.83
N GLU A 284 -21.32 8.39 13.99
CA GLU A 284 -21.66 6.97 14.14
C GLU A 284 -21.25 6.42 15.53
N MET A 285 -20.00 6.67 15.95
CA MET A 285 -19.51 6.21 17.25
C MET A 285 -20.32 6.80 18.41
N LEU A 286 -20.70 8.07 18.32
CA LEU A 286 -21.54 8.74 19.31
C LEU A 286 -22.92 8.11 19.42
N ILE A 287 -23.58 7.84 18.28
CA ILE A 287 -24.89 7.17 18.21
C ILE A 287 -24.83 5.79 18.87
N ARG A 288 -23.82 4.99 18.53
CA ARG A 288 -23.62 3.66 19.12
C ARG A 288 -23.38 3.73 20.62
N HIS A 289 -22.59 4.70 21.07
CA HIS A 289 -22.31 4.92 22.48
C HIS A 289 -23.58 5.32 23.25
N ASN A 290 -24.31 6.35 22.79
CA ASN A 290 -25.56 6.81 23.39
C ASN A 290 -26.58 5.66 23.50
N TYR A 291 -26.73 4.85 22.45
CA TYR A 291 -27.63 3.70 22.47
C TYR A 291 -27.23 2.68 23.55
N LYS A 292 -25.92 2.40 23.70
CA LYS A 292 -25.41 1.50 24.74
C LYS A 292 -25.68 2.03 26.16
N GLN A 293 -25.72 3.35 26.33
CA GLN A 293 -26.03 4.02 27.60
C GLN A 293 -27.54 4.11 27.90
N GLY A 294 -28.40 3.59 27.01
CA GLY A 294 -29.86 3.60 27.21
C GLY A 294 -30.55 4.88 26.72
N GLU A 295 -29.85 5.78 26.05
CA GLU A 295 -30.39 7.04 25.48
C GLU A 295 -31.17 6.79 24.17
N VAL A 296 -32.19 5.93 24.23
CA VAL A 296 -32.87 5.37 23.05
C VAL A 296 -33.61 6.44 22.24
N GLU A 297 -34.31 7.37 22.90
CA GLU A 297 -35.07 8.44 22.24
C GLU A 297 -34.14 9.45 21.55
N LEU A 298 -33.08 9.88 22.24
CA LEU A 298 -32.05 10.76 21.65
C LEU A 298 -31.44 10.14 20.40
N VAL A 299 -31.14 8.84 20.44
CA VAL A 299 -30.58 8.11 19.30
C VAL A 299 -31.58 8.05 18.15
N ARG A 300 -32.87 7.86 18.42
CA ARG A 300 -33.91 7.85 17.37
C ARG A 300 -33.94 9.18 16.64
N GLU A 301 -34.01 10.29 17.38
CA GLU A 301 -34.02 11.62 16.79
C GLU A 301 -32.74 11.92 15.99
N GLN A 302 -31.56 11.49 16.50
CA GLN A 302 -30.29 11.66 15.79
C GLN A 302 -30.29 10.93 14.44
N LEU A 303 -30.84 9.71 14.39
CA LEU A 303 -30.93 8.93 13.16
C LEU A 303 -31.93 9.53 12.17
N GLU A 304 -33.10 9.97 12.65
CA GLU A 304 -34.12 10.60 11.81
C GLU A 304 -33.61 11.90 11.19
N ARG A 305 -32.87 12.71 11.95
CA ARG A 305 -32.21 13.92 11.40
C ARG A 305 -31.17 13.58 10.33
N ILE A 306 -30.42 12.49 10.49
CA ILE A 306 -29.46 12.06 9.46
C ILE A 306 -30.18 11.61 8.19
N LEU A 307 -31.29 10.88 8.32
CA LEU A 307 -32.07 10.36 7.19
C LEU A 307 -32.84 11.46 6.43
N GLN A 308 -33.20 12.56 7.10
CA GLN A 308 -33.92 13.68 6.51
C GLN A 308 -33.02 14.80 5.96
N GLY A 309 -31.75 14.85 6.37
CA GLY A 309 -30.82 15.88 5.97
C GLY A 309 -29.86 15.43 4.86
N GLU A 310 -29.22 16.40 4.20
CA GLU A 310 -28.09 16.17 3.30
C GLU A 310 -26.85 15.81 4.14
N ASN A 311 -26.55 14.52 4.22
CA ASN A 311 -25.41 13.99 4.96
C ASN A 311 -24.54 13.11 4.05
N ASP A 312 -23.32 12.83 4.52
CA ASP A 312 -22.44 11.84 3.92
C ASP A 312 -23.18 10.50 3.69
N GLU A 313 -23.11 9.97 2.47
CA GLU A 313 -23.87 8.77 2.10
C GLU A 313 -23.51 7.55 2.96
N THR A 314 -22.25 7.45 3.39
CA THR A 314 -21.82 6.34 4.26
C THR A 314 -22.45 6.44 5.65
N LEU A 315 -22.69 7.66 6.13
CA LEU A 315 -23.41 7.93 7.37
C LEU A 315 -24.91 7.65 7.22
N MET A 316 -25.51 8.01 6.08
CA MET A 316 -26.92 7.72 5.78
C MET A 316 -27.20 6.21 5.75
N ILE A 317 -26.36 5.43 5.07
CA ILE A 317 -26.45 3.95 5.04
C ILE A 317 -26.36 3.37 6.46
N PHE A 318 -25.43 3.89 7.28
CA PHE A 318 -25.35 3.49 8.68
C PHE A 318 -26.64 3.82 9.44
N ALA A 319 -27.16 5.04 9.27
CA ALA A 319 -28.34 5.49 9.99
C ALA A 319 -29.57 4.65 9.64
N GLU A 320 -29.78 4.35 8.37
CA GLU A 320 -30.87 3.50 7.90
C GLU A 320 -30.76 2.09 8.51
N ASP A 321 -29.58 1.46 8.38
CA ASP A 321 -29.35 0.11 8.91
C ASP A 321 -29.55 0.05 10.43
N PHE A 322 -29.00 1.03 11.15
CA PHE A 322 -29.09 1.07 12.61
C PHE A 322 -30.53 1.33 13.07
N TYR A 323 -31.25 2.22 12.38
CA TYR A 323 -32.65 2.53 12.68
C TYR A 323 -33.53 1.28 12.51
N GLN A 324 -33.41 0.60 11.36
CA GLN A 324 -34.19 -0.59 11.07
C GLN A 324 -33.96 -1.71 12.11
N ARG A 325 -32.71 -1.89 12.54
CA ARG A 325 -32.36 -2.93 13.52
C ARG A 325 -32.80 -2.63 14.95
N LYS A 326 -32.83 -1.36 15.35
CA LYS A 326 -33.09 -0.97 16.74
C LYS A 326 -34.53 -0.54 17.00
N PHE A 327 -35.23 -0.02 16.00
CA PHE A 327 -36.57 0.53 16.17
C PHE A 327 -37.65 -0.22 15.38
N ASN A 328 -37.33 -0.77 14.21
CA ASN A 328 -38.29 -1.50 13.37
C ASN A 328 -38.17 -3.03 13.47
N GLN A 329 -37.55 -3.54 14.52
CA GLN A 329 -37.43 -4.99 14.84
C GLN A 329 -36.82 -5.86 13.74
N LYS A 330 -36.16 -5.27 12.74
CA LYS A 330 -35.48 -6.01 11.67
C LYS A 330 -34.24 -6.69 12.24
N ARG A 331 -34.20 -8.02 12.21
CA ARG A 331 -33.07 -8.78 12.81
C ARG A 331 -31.77 -8.71 11.97
N THR A 332 -31.87 -8.43 10.68
CA THR A 332 -30.75 -8.48 9.73
C THR A 332 -30.44 -7.10 9.14
N SER A 333 -29.15 -6.85 8.91
CA SER A 333 -28.70 -5.63 8.24
C SER A 333 -29.04 -5.63 6.75
N VAL A 334 -29.12 -4.46 6.13
CA VAL A 334 -29.30 -4.33 4.66
C VAL A 334 -28.23 -5.15 3.92
N LEU A 335 -26.99 -5.06 4.41
CA LEU A 335 -25.85 -5.89 4.01
C LEU A 335 -26.13 -7.39 4.04
N THR A 336 -26.63 -7.88 5.18
CA THR A 336 -26.95 -9.30 5.38
C THR A 336 -28.10 -9.74 4.48
N ASP A 337 -29.07 -8.87 4.20
CA ASP A 337 -30.17 -9.19 3.29
C ASP A 337 -29.73 -9.27 1.83
N ILE A 338 -28.83 -8.38 1.39
CA ILE A 338 -28.22 -8.46 0.05
C ILE A 338 -27.45 -9.77 -0.10
N LEU A 339 -26.66 -10.15 0.92
CA LEU A 339 -25.96 -11.44 0.98
C LEU A 339 -26.92 -12.65 0.95
N ARG A 340 -28.09 -12.55 1.56
CA ARG A 340 -29.08 -13.65 1.57
C ARG A 340 -29.88 -13.76 0.28
N LYS A 341 -30.01 -12.65 -0.45
CA LYS A 341 -30.68 -12.59 -1.77
C LYS A 341 -29.73 -12.90 -2.93
N SER A 342 -28.43 -13.06 -2.67
CA SER A 342 -27.46 -13.42 -3.71
C SER A 342 -27.76 -14.80 -4.29
N GLN A 343 -27.22 -15.08 -5.48
CA GLN A 343 -27.27 -16.41 -6.05
C GLN A 343 -26.57 -17.44 -5.15
N PRO A 344 -26.83 -18.74 -5.35
CA PRO A 344 -26.11 -19.80 -4.66
C PRO A 344 -24.60 -19.57 -4.71
N ALA A 345 -23.93 -19.92 -3.62
CA ALA A 345 -22.49 -19.75 -3.53
C ALA A 345 -21.79 -20.55 -4.64
N ILE A 346 -20.80 -19.94 -5.27
CA ILE A 346 -19.94 -20.66 -6.22
C ILE A 346 -19.00 -21.54 -5.40
N GLN A 347 -18.97 -22.82 -5.73
CA GLN A 347 -18.03 -23.77 -5.14
C GLN A 347 -16.69 -23.65 -5.86
N ILE A 348 -15.66 -23.25 -5.12
CA ILE A 348 -14.27 -23.20 -5.62
C ILE A 348 -13.35 -24.00 -4.71
N ASP A 349 -12.24 -24.46 -5.28
CA ASP A 349 -11.27 -25.25 -4.53
C ASP A 349 -10.64 -24.44 -3.39
N GLU A 350 -10.45 -25.05 -2.21
CA GLU A 350 -9.79 -24.38 -1.07
C GLU A 350 -8.34 -23.93 -1.37
N ALA A 351 -7.71 -24.44 -2.42
CA ALA A 351 -6.43 -23.94 -2.91
C ALA A 351 -6.44 -22.45 -3.29
N PHE A 352 -7.62 -21.90 -3.59
CA PHE A 352 -7.81 -20.48 -3.88
C PHE A 352 -8.02 -19.63 -2.63
N LYS A 353 -7.86 -20.19 -1.41
CA LYS A 353 -7.95 -19.41 -0.17
C LYS A 353 -6.88 -18.31 -0.15
N GLY A 354 -7.33 -17.06 -0.08
CA GLY A 354 -6.47 -15.86 -0.19
C GLY A 354 -6.24 -15.38 -1.63
N GLN A 355 -6.87 -16.02 -2.62
CA GLN A 355 -6.92 -15.63 -4.03
C GLN A 355 -8.32 -15.97 -4.60
N THR A 356 -9.36 -15.57 -3.88
CA THR A 356 -10.75 -15.99 -4.12
C THR A 356 -11.22 -15.59 -5.52
N GLU A 357 -10.89 -14.39 -5.95
CA GLU A 357 -11.24 -13.78 -7.24
C GLU A 357 -10.64 -14.61 -8.39
N ALA A 358 -9.39 -15.03 -8.26
CA ALA A 358 -8.74 -15.91 -9.24
C ALA A 358 -9.43 -17.28 -9.33
N GLY A 359 -9.92 -17.81 -8.21
CA GLY A 359 -10.70 -19.05 -8.17
C GLY A 359 -12.05 -18.92 -8.85
N VAL A 360 -12.74 -17.79 -8.67
CA VAL A 360 -14.01 -17.48 -9.37
C VAL A 360 -13.78 -17.29 -10.87
N ILE A 361 -12.71 -16.60 -11.28
CA ILE A 361 -12.32 -16.50 -12.70
C ILE A 361 -12.07 -17.88 -13.29
N ALA A 362 -11.34 -18.75 -12.59
CA ALA A 362 -11.10 -20.11 -13.03
C ALA A 362 -12.41 -20.92 -13.14
N TYR A 363 -13.34 -20.74 -12.21
CA TYR A 363 -14.68 -21.33 -12.26
C TYR A 363 -15.44 -20.89 -13.51
N TYR A 364 -15.54 -19.58 -13.79
CA TYR A 364 -16.24 -19.08 -14.97
C TYR A 364 -15.62 -19.57 -16.27
N LYS A 365 -14.28 -19.58 -16.33
CA LYS A 365 -13.55 -20.08 -17.49
C LYS A 365 -13.88 -21.55 -17.81
N ARG A 366 -14.03 -22.41 -16.79
CA ARG A 366 -14.46 -23.82 -16.98
C ARG A 366 -15.87 -23.94 -17.56
N HIS A 367 -16.73 -22.97 -17.28
CA HIS A 367 -18.10 -22.92 -17.78
C HIS A 367 -18.21 -22.15 -19.11
N GLY A 368 -17.08 -21.81 -19.75
CA GLY A 368 -17.06 -21.09 -21.03
C GLY A 368 -17.48 -19.63 -20.93
N ILE A 369 -17.42 -19.04 -19.73
CA ILE A 369 -17.73 -17.64 -19.45
C ILE A 369 -16.41 -16.90 -19.21
N GLU A 370 -16.29 -15.69 -19.77
CA GLU A 370 -15.10 -14.86 -19.56
C GLU A 370 -15.27 -14.01 -18.31
N ALA A 371 -14.21 -13.89 -17.51
CA ALA A 371 -14.19 -13.14 -16.27
C ALA A 371 -12.83 -12.43 -16.12
N TYR A 372 -12.89 -11.15 -15.76
CA TYR A 372 -11.73 -10.27 -15.68
C TYR A 372 -11.69 -9.63 -14.29
N HIS A 373 -10.53 -9.67 -13.63
CA HIS A 373 -10.31 -8.91 -12.41
C HIS A 373 -10.04 -7.45 -12.77
N VAL A 374 -10.87 -6.53 -12.29
CA VAL A 374 -10.84 -5.12 -12.69
C VAL A 374 -10.89 -4.15 -11.52
N GLU A 375 -11.61 -4.49 -10.44
CA GLU A 375 -11.79 -3.66 -9.24
C GLU A 375 -11.97 -2.16 -9.56
N ASN A 376 -11.22 -1.29 -8.90
CA ASN A 376 -11.26 0.16 -9.13
C ASN A 376 -10.50 0.59 -10.40
N GLU A 377 -9.58 -0.24 -10.89
CA GLU A 377 -8.62 0.15 -11.91
C GLU A 377 -9.28 0.54 -13.22
N ILE A 378 -10.26 -0.25 -13.69
CA ILE A 378 -10.94 0.00 -14.97
C ILE A 378 -11.65 1.35 -14.99
N TRP A 379 -12.34 1.72 -13.91
CA TRP A 379 -13.11 2.95 -13.80
C TRP A 379 -12.19 4.16 -13.62
N LEU A 380 -11.15 4.03 -12.80
CA LEU A 380 -10.15 5.09 -12.60
C LEU A 380 -9.32 5.35 -13.86
N ALA A 381 -8.98 4.29 -14.61
CA ALA A 381 -8.31 4.39 -15.90
C ALA A 381 -9.19 5.07 -16.94
N LEU A 382 -10.44 4.62 -17.10
CA LEU A 382 -11.39 5.23 -18.02
C LEU A 382 -11.63 6.71 -17.68
N PHE A 383 -11.84 7.04 -16.41
CA PHE A 383 -12.00 8.40 -15.92
C PHE A 383 -10.77 9.26 -16.22
N GLY A 384 -9.59 8.80 -15.77
CA GLY A 384 -8.35 9.56 -15.88
C GLY A 384 -7.94 9.79 -17.34
N LEU A 385 -8.06 8.79 -18.21
CA LEU A 385 -7.78 8.92 -19.64
C LEU A 385 -8.82 9.77 -20.36
N THR A 386 -10.09 9.73 -19.94
CA THR A 386 -11.12 10.56 -20.55
C THR A 386 -10.83 12.03 -20.32
N PHE A 387 -10.54 12.41 -19.07
CA PHE A 387 -10.39 13.81 -18.64
C PHE A 387 -8.94 14.24 -18.43
N TRP A 388 -7.97 13.57 -19.06
CA TRP A 388 -6.54 13.78 -18.77
C TRP A 388 -6.09 15.25 -18.91
N GLN A 389 -6.62 15.94 -19.92
CA GLN A 389 -6.30 17.35 -20.19
C GLN A 389 -6.80 18.27 -19.08
N GLU A 390 -8.08 18.15 -18.70
CA GLU A 390 -8.68 18.92 -17.62
C GLU A 390 -8.02 18.61 -16.28
N LEU A 391 -7.64 17.35 -16.05
CA LEU A 391 -7.06 16.90 -14.80
C LEU A 391 -5.60 17.34 -14.61
N PHE A 392 -4.78 17.29 -15.66
CA PHE A 392 -3.33 17.44 -15.49
C PHE A 392 -2.71 18.65 -16.17
N TYR A 393 -3.41 19.28 -17.13
CA TYR A 393 -2.87 20.39 -17.91
C TYR A 393 -3.67 21.68 -17.78
N HIS A 394 -4.92 21.63 -17.30
CA HIS A 394 -5.70 22.84 -17.09
C HIS A 394 -5.21 23.65 -15.86
N PRO A 395 -5.03 24.98 -15.96
CA PRO A 395 -4.51 25.79 -14.85
C PRO A 395 -5.28 25.69 -13.52
N LYS A 396 -6.60 25.45 -13.57
CA LYS A 396 -7.44 25.27 -12.36
C LYS A 396 -7.24 23.92 -11.65
N SER A 397 -6.61 22.94 -12.30
CA SER A 397 -6.53 21.55 -11.80
C SER A 397 -5.13 20.93 -11.88
N ILE A 398 -4.16 21.64 -12.47
CA ILE A 398 -2.76 21.22 -12.58
C ILE A 398 -2.23 20.77 -11.22
N VAL A 399 -1.20 19.92 -11.20
CA VAL A 399 -0.58 19.48 -9.96
C VAL A 399 0.36 20.55 -9.39
N ALA A 400 0.55 20.56 -8.07
CA ALA A 400 1.34 21.61 -7.41
C ALA A 400 2.82 21.58 -7.81
N ASN A 401 3.39 20.38 -7.98
CA ASN A 401 4.75 20.18 -8.48
C ASN A 401 4.94 18.77 -9.07
N GLY A 402 6.11 18.47 -9.60
CA GLY A 402 6.44 17.16 -10.20
C GLY A 402 6.24 15.95 -9.26
N PHE A 403 6.25 16.14 -7.93
CA PHE A 403 6.00 15.07 -6.94
C PHE A 403 4.52 14.89 -6.61
N SER A 404 3.68 15.85 -7.00
CA SER A 404 2.24 15.81 -6.82
C SER A 404 1.60 15.02 -7.97
N ARG A 405 0.79 14.02 -7.63
CA ARG A 405 0.16 13.09 -8.59
C ARG A 405 -1.35 13.16 -8.63
N THR A 406 -1.95 13.89 -7.70
CA THR A 406 -3.40 14.09 -7.61
C THR A 406 -3.70 15.52 -8.10
N PRO A 407 -4.51 15.67 -9.15
CA PRO A 407 -5.05 16.96 -9.60
C PRO A 407 -5.70 17.76 -8.48
N LEU A 408 -5.60 19.09 -8.53
CA LEU A 408 -6.18 19.97 -7.51
C LEU A 408 -7.70 19.82 -7.44
N ALA A 409 -8.38 19.83 -8.59
CA ALA A 409 -9.84 19.75 -8.65
C ALA A 409 -10.39 18.44 -8.06
N LEU A 410 -9.63 17.34 -8.14
CA LEU A 410 -9.98 16.07 -7.48
C LEU A 410 -9.66 16.08 -5.99
N LYS A 411 -8.57 16.73 -5.58
CA LYS A 411 -8.17 16.85 -4.15
C LYS A 411 -9.22 17.61 -3.35
N GLU A 412 -9.88 18.58 -3.99
CA GLU A 412 -10.91 19.42 -3.38
C GLU A 412 -12.33 18.97 -3.68
N ASN A 413 -12.49 17.91 -4.50
CA ASN A 413 -13.78 17.37 -4.91
C ASN A 413 -14.68 18.41 -5.63
N ARG A 414 -14.06 19.30 -6.42
CA ARG A 414 -14.72 20.40 -7.16
C ARG A 414 -14.70 20.22 -8.68
N PHE A 415 -14.30 19.03 -9.15
CA PHE A 415 -14.05 18.79 -10.57
C PHE A 415 -15.26 19.08 -11.45
N TYR A 416 -16.44 18.53 -11.15
CA TYR A 416 -17.63 18.85 -11.93
C TYR A 416 -18.00 20.34 -11.87
N SER A 417 -18.01 20.96 -10.69
CA SER A 417 -18.39 22.36 -10.53
C SER A 417 -17.46 23.36 -11.23
N GLU A 418 -16.20 23.01 -11.45
CA GLU A 418 -15.22 23.88 -12.11
C GLU A 418 -15.10 23.66 -13.63
N PHE A 419 -15.51 22.49 -14.12
CA PHE A 419 -15.28 21.99 -15.47
C PHE A 419 -16.55 21.45 -16.14
N GLU A 420 -17.73 21.87 -15.68
CA GLU A 420 -19.01 21.34 -16.16
C GLU A 420 -19.15 21.40 -17.68
N GLU A 421 -18.83 22.55 -18.28
CA GLU A 421 -18.92 22.75 -19.73
C GLU A 421 -17.97 21.82 -20.50
N GLU A 422 -16.70 21.74 -20.07
CA GLU A 422 -15.69 20.89 -20.69
C GLU A 422 -16.03 19.40 -20.56
N ILE A 423 -16.49 18.98 -19.38
CA ILE A 423 -16.90 17.60 -19.09
C ILE A 423 -18.05 17.20 -19.99
N GLU A 424 -19.13 17.98 -20.03
CA GLU A 424 -20.31 17.63 -20.83
C GLU A 424 -20.04 17.71 -22.33
N CYS A 425 -19.26 18.69 -22.79
CA CYS A 425 -18.84 18.75 -24.20
C CYS A 425 -18.03 17.51 -24.60
N ARG A 426 -17.10 17.08 -23.74
CA ARG A 426 -16.25 15.91 -23.97
C ARG A 426 -17.07 14.62 -24.00
N LEU A 427 -17.97 14.43 -23.02
CA LEU A 427 -18.84 13.26 -22.98
C LEU A 427 -19.81 13.25 -24.18
N ALA A 428 -20.31 14.41 -24.63
CA ALA A 428 -21.16 14.49 -25.81
C ALA A 428 -20.48 13.98 -27.10
N ASN A 429 -19.15 14.17 -27.23
CA ASN A 429 -18.38 13.70 -28.39
C ASN A 429 -18.24 12.17 -28.47
N PHE A 430 -18.50 11.44 -27.38
CA PHE A 430 -18.46 9.98 -27.39
C PHE A 430 -19.83 9.42 -27.81
N THR A 431 -20.07 9.40 -29.12
CA THR A 431 -21.33 8.88 -29.70
C THR A 431 -21.39 7.37 -29.73
N ASP A 432 -20.23 6.71 -29.83
CA ASP A 432 -20.10 5.25 -29.87
C ASP A 432 -18.77 4.79 -29.27
N THR A 433 -18.62 3.47 -29.13
CA THR A 433 -17.40 2.82 -28.61
C THR A 433 -16.15 3.18 -29.42
N SER A 434 -16.25 3.32 -30.73
CA SER A 434 -15.10 3.60 -31.59
C SER A 434 -14.60 5.03 -31.40
N ALA A 435 -15.51 6.01 -31.33
CA ALA A 435 -15.19 7.40 -31.04
C ALA A 435 -14.45 7.53 -29.70
N TRP A 436 -14.93 6.85 -28.66
CA TRP A 436 -14.28 6.86 -27.35
C TRP A 436 -12.93 6.14 -27.35
N MET A 437 -12.84 4.94 -27.95
CA MET A 437 -11.58 4.21 -28.03
C MET A 437 -10.51 4.98 -28.80
N ASN A 438 -10.87 5.71 -29.86
CA ASN A 438 -9.96 6.58 -30.59
C ASN A 438 -9.42 7.71 -29.70
N TRP A 439 -10.26 8.30 -28.86
CA TRP A 439 -9.81 9.28 -27.87
C TRP A 439 -8.83 8.67 -26.87
N LEU A 440 -9.19 7.53 -26.27
CA LEU A 440 -8.35 6.84 -25.28
C LEU A 440 -6.99 6.46 -25.89
N LEU A 441 -6.96 5.92 -27.11
CA LEU A 441 -5.71 5.57 -27.79
C LEU A 441 -4.78 6.78 -27.99
N ARG A 442 -5.33 7.95 -28.32
CA ARG A 442 -4.52 9.19 -28.40
C ARG A 442 -3.94 9.56 -27.05
N GLN A 443 -4.77 9.56 -25.99
CA GLN A 443 -4.31 9.90 -24.64
C GLN A 443 -3.25 8.93 -24.13
N VAL A 444 -3.41 7.62 -24.38
CA VAL A 444 -2.36 6.64 -24.07
C VAL A 444 -1.10 6.89 -24.89
N SER A 445 -1.22 7.13 -26.20
CA SER A 445 -0.04 7.36 -27.06
C SER A 445 0.75 8.61 -26.67
N GLU A 446 0.08 9.66 -26.21
CA GLU A 446 0.69 10.92 -25.80
C GLU A 446 1.27 10.86 -24.38
N HIS A 447 0.63 10.14 -23.45
CA HIS A 447 0.91 10.26 -22.01
C HIS A 447 1.33 8.94 -21.34
N TYR A 448 1.54 7.85 -22.07
CA TYR A 448 1.91 6.55 -21.47
C TYR A 448 3.14 6.69 -20.56
N GLY A 449 3.03 6.14 -19.35
CA GLY A 449 4.09 6.19 -18.35
C GLY A 449 4.12 7.48 -17.51
N GLU A 450 3.33 8.51 -17.86
CA GLU A 450 3.24 9.72 -17.05
C GLU A 450 2.72 9.42 -15.63
N PRO A 451 3.42 9.85 -14.57
CA PRO A 451 3.03 9.54 -13.21
C PRO A 451 1.68 10.16 -12.83
N ASN A 452 0.79 9.32 -12.32
CA ASN A 452 -0.51 9.73 -11.81
C ASN A 452 -0.89 8.89 -10.57
N ARG A 453 -1.98 9.26 -9.88
CA ARG A 453 -2.49 8.56 -8.69
C ARG A 453 -3.73 7.70 -8.98
N LEU A 454 -4.32 7.85 -10.16
CA LEU A 454 -5.60 7.28 -10.53
C LEU A 454 -5.46 5.80 -10.89
N PHE A 455 -4.47 5.46 -11.72
CA PHE A 455 -4.29 4.11 -12.23
C PHE A 455 -2.81 3.81 -12.49
N ILE A 456 -2.49 2.54 -12.76
CA ILE A 456 -1.13 2.08 -13.07
C ILE A 456 -1.06 1.79 -14.57
N TRP A 457 -0.05 2.32 -15.26
CA TRP A 457 0.15 2.02 -16.69
C TRP A 457 0.52 0.55 -16.90
N HIS A 458 -0.20 -0.13 -17.81
CA HIS A 458 0.14 -1.46 -18.29
C HIS A 458 -0.44 -1.69 -19.70
N ASP A 459 0.18 -2.59 -20.47
CA ASP A 459 -0.09 -2.73 -21.91
C ASP A 459 -1.49 -3.26 -22.26
N LYS A 460 -2.17 -3.87 -21.28
CA LYS A 460 -3.51 -4.48 -21.44
C LYS A 460 -4.67 -3.64 -20.89
N MET A 461 -4.41 -2.40 -20.47
CA MET A 461 -5.41 -1.58 -19.79
C MET A 461 -6.61 -1.27 -20.71
N LEU A 462 -6.32 -0.94 -21.98
CA LEU A 462 -7.34 -0.62 -22.95
C LEU A 462 -8.17 -1.84 -23.37
N ASP A 463 -7.66 -3.06 -23.20
CA ASP A 463 -8.40 -4.28 -23.56
C ASP A 463 -9.67 -4.42 -22.70
N SER A 464 -9.52 -4.26 -21.38
CA SER A 464 -10.65 -4.31 -20.44
C SER A 464 -11.64 -3.17 -20.65
N ILE A 465 -11.15 -1.95 -20.91
CA ILE A 465 -12.02 -0.80 -21.21
C ILE A 465 -12.78 -1.01 -22.52
N LYS A 466 -12.13 -1.56 -23.55
CA LYS A 466 -12.79 -1.89 -24.80
C LYS A 466 -13.90 -2.91 -24.59
N ILE A 467 -13.66 -3.95 -23.80
CA ILE A 467 -14.67 -4.95 -23.45
C ILE A 467 -15.86 -4.28 -22.74
N LEU A 468 -15.59 -3.40 -21.77
CA LEU A 468 -16.62 -2.63 -21.06
C LEU A 468 -17.49 -1.81 -22.03
N LEU A 469 -16.86 -0.95 -22.83
CA LEU A 469 -17.55 -0.05 -23.75
C LEU A 469 -18.24 -0.77 -24.93
N SER A 470 -17.84 -2.01 -25.24
CA SER A 470 -18.48 -2.80 -26.31
C SER A 470 -19.72 -3.55 -25.85
N ASN A 471 -19.90 -3.74 -24.54
CA ASN A 471 -20.99 -4.55 -23.97
C ASN A 471 -22.00 -3.75 -23.14
N LEU A 472 -21.72 -2.48 -22.85
CA LEU A 472 -22.61 -1.59 -22.11
C LEU A 472 -23.07 -0.42 -22.97
N SER A 473 -24.20 0.19 -22.59
CA SER A 473 -24.63 1.46 -23.17
C SER A 473 -23.61 2.56 -22.85
N ILE A 474 -23.26 3.32 -23.88
CA ILE A 474 -22.36 4.47 -23.74
C ILE A 474 -22.94 5.50 -22.75
N GLU A 475 -24.26 5.71 -22.75
CA GLU A 475 -24.90 6.66 -21.81
C GLU A 475 -24.87 6.19 -20.35
N ASP A 476 -24.98 4.89 -20.11
CA ASP A 476 -24.88 4.32 -18.77
C ASP A 476 -23.45 4.50 -18.22
N VAL A 477 -22.43 4.26 -19.05
CA VAL A 477 -21.02 4.49 -18.70
C VAL A 477 -20.73 5.98 -18.45
N LYS A 478 -21.26 6.88 -19.30
CA LYS A 478 -21.16 8.34 -19.06
C LYS A 478 -21.79 8.74 -17.73
N SER A 479 -22.92 8.15 -17.37
CA SER A 479 -23.59 8.44 -16.10
C SER A 479 -22.72 8.09 -14.90
N VAL A 480 -22.00 6.97 -14.95
CA VAL A 480 -21.01 6.62 -13.92
C VAL A 480 -19.87 7.65 -13.87
N LEU A 481 -19.33 8.07 -15.03
CA LEU A 481 -18.29 9.10 -15.06
C LEU A 481 -18.76 10.45 -14.54
N ARG A 482 -20.01 10.85 -14.79
CA ARG A 482 -20.59 12.07 -14.20
C ARG A 482 -20.62 11.98 -12.69
N LEU A 483 -21.07 10.86 -12.12
CA LEU A 483 -21.01 10.64 -10.67
C LEU A 483 -19.57 10.74 -10.13
N MET A 484 -18.60 10.17 -10.85
CA MET A 484 -17.18 10.31 -10.49
C MET A 484 -16.69 11.75 -10.58
N CYS A 485 -17.18 12.55 -11.52
CA CYS A 485 -16.83 13.97 -11.63
C CYS A 485 -17.43 14.79 -10.48
N SER A 486 -18.67 14.49 -10.10
CA SER A 486 -19.41 15.20 -9.04
C SER A 486 -18.87 14.87 -7.65
N ASP A 487 -18.55 13.61 -7.37
CA ASP A 487 -17.97 13.19 -6.09
C ASP A 487 -16.91 12.10 -6.27
N PHE A 488 -15.71 12.54 -6.64
CA PHE A 488 -14.56 11.65 -6.83
C PHE A 488 -14.14 10.98 -5.51
N HIS A 489 -14.24 11.68 -4.38
CA HIS A 489 -13.85 11.13 -3.09
C HIS A 489 -14.69 9.92 -2.68
N LEU A 490 -15.99 9.96 -2.96
CA LEU A 490 -16.91 8.85 -2.76
C LEU A 490 -16.67 7.73 -3.77
N MET A 491 -16.56 8.07 -5.06
CA MET A 491 -16.56 7.09 -6.14
C MET A 491 -15.20 6.44 -6.43
N LYS A 492 -14.07 6.99 -5.96
CA LYS A 492 -12.72 6.48 -6.29
C LYS A 492 -12.39 5.06 -5.82
N SER A 493 -13.22 4.44 -4.98
CA SER A 493 -12.95 3.11 -4.41
C SER A 493 -14.22 2.35 -4.05
N GLY A 494 -14.16 1.02 -4.10
CA GLY A 494 -15.29 0.15 -3.79
C GLY A 494 -16.03 -0.32 -5.03
N PHE A 495 -15.43 -0.21 -6.21
CA PHE A 495 -15.97 -0.87 -7.40
C PHE A 495 -15.87 -2.39 -7.28
N PRO A 496 -16.78 -3.16 -7.91
CA PRO A 496 -16.80 -4.62 -7.83
C PRO A 496 -15.52 -5.28 -8.36
N ASP A 497 -15.12 -6.38 -7.74
CA ASP A 497 -13.87 -7.10 -8.05
C ASP A 497 -13.80 -7.57 -9.51
N LEU A 498 -14.88 -8.20 -10.01
CA LEU A 498 -14.90 -8.88 -11.30
C LEU A 498 -15.85 -8.26 -12.31
N MET A 499 -15.42 -8.24 -13.57
CA MET A 499 -16.25 -8.02 -14.75
C MET A 499 -16.46 -9.34 -15.47
N ILE A 500 -17.71 -9.78 -15.56
CA ILE A 500 -18.11 -11.04 -16.18
C ILE A 500 -18.76 -10.77 -17.53
N VAL A 501 -18.32 -11.47 -18.57
CA VAL A 501 -18.84 -11.36 -19.93
C VAL A 501 -19.43 -12.71 -20.33
N ASP A 502 -20.75 -12.78 -20.36
CA ASP A 502 -21.50 -13.95 -20.78
C ASP A 502 -22.13 -13.69 -22.15
N LYS A 503 -21.87 -14.56 -23.13
CA LYS A 503 -22.41 -14.42 -24.49
C LYS A 503 -23.95 -14.42 -24.54
N LYS A 504 -24.61 -15.00 -23.55
CA LYS A 504 -26.08 -15.07 -23.46
C LYS A 504 -26.66 -13.98 -22.55
N ALA A 505 -26.01 -13.70 -21.43
CA ALA A 505 -26.53 -12.80 -20.40
C ALA A 505 -25.95 -11.37 -20.45
N GLY A 506 -24.98 -11.11 -21.34
CA GLY A 506 -24.30 -9.82 -21.44
C GLY A 506 -23.23 -9.61 -20.36
N LEU A 507 -22.79 -8.35 -20.24
CA LEU A 507 -21.78 -7.94 -19.25
C LEU A 507 -22.43 -7.60 -17.91
N ARG A 508 -21.80 -8.03 -16.82
CA ARG A 508 -22.15 -7.63 -15.46
C ARG A 508 -20.93 -7.55 -14.57
N PHE A 509 -21.05 -6.82 -13.47
CA PHE A 509 -20.06 -6.76 -12.41
C PHE A 509 -20.45 -7.65 -11.23
N GLU A 510 -19.46 -8.29 -10.63
CA GLU A 510 -19.63 -9.14 -9.46
C GLU A 510 -18.63 -8.78 -8.36
N GLU A 511 -19.16 -8.46 -7.19
CA GLU A 511 -18.40 -8.31 -5.96
C GLU A 511 -18.31 -9.68 -5.28
N ILE A 512 -17.10 -10.15 -5.00
CA ILE A 512 -16.86 -11.50 -4.50
C ILE A 512 -16.72 -11.49 -2.98
N LYS A 513 -17.39 -12.44 -2.31
CA LYS A 513 -17.27 -12.62 -0.86
C LYS A 513 -16.94 -14.06 -0.49
N ALA A 514 -15.78 -14.24 0.12
CA ALA A 514 -15.40 -15.51 0.71
C ALA A 514 -16.12 -15.73 2.06
N PRO A 515 -16.17 -16.97 2.57
CA PRO A 515 -16.74 -17.26 3.87
C PRO A 515 -16.05 -16.46 4.99
N GLY A 516 -16.82 -15.66 5.71
CA GLY A 516 -16.34 -14.78 6.79
C GLY A 516 -16.07 -13.34 6.36
N ASP A 517 -16.10 -13.05 5.06
CA ASP A 517 -15.95 -11.68 4.56
C ASP A 517 -17.26 -10.90 4.69
N SER A 518 -17.14 -9.59 4.86
CA SER A 518 -18.27 -8.66 4.88
C SER A 518 -18.07 -7.59 3.83
N LEU A 519 -19.18 -7.07 3.31
CA LEU A 519 -19.17 -6.00 2.33
C LEU A 519 -18.90 -4.67 3.05
N SER A 520 -17.95 -3.90 2.53
CA SER A 520 -17.62 -2.58 3.07
C SER A 520 -18.67 -1.54 2.65
N ARG A 521 -18.67 -0.38 3.31
CA ARG A 521 -19.63 0.71 3.01
C ARG A 521 -19.39 1.34 1.64
N SER A 522 -18.13 1.56 1.26
CA SER A 522 -17.80 2.09 -0.06
C SER A 522 -18.25 1.16 -1.17
N GLN A 523 -18.10 -0.16 -0.97
CA GLN A 523 -18.60 -1.16 -1.91
C GLN A 523 -20.13 -1.11 -2.05
N LEU A 524 -20.85 -0.96 -0.93
CA LEU A 524 -22.30 -0.77 -0.97
C LEU A 524 -22.72 0.46 -1.78
N VAL A 525 -22.10 1.61 -1.50
CA VAL A 525 -22.39 2.86 -2.20
C VAL A 525 -22.18 2.65 -3.70
N ASN A 526 -21.01 2.18 -4.10
CA ASN A 526 -20.69 2.01 -5.52
C ASN A 526 -21.58 0.97 -6.20
N ILE A 527 -21.89 -0.16 -5.57
CA ILE A 527 -22.86 -1.13 -6.12
C ILE A 527 -24.22 -0.46 -6.35
N SER A 528 -24.69 0.34 -5.39
CA SER A 528 -25.94 1.09 -5.53
C SER A 528 -25.88 2.11 -6.67
N LYS A 529 -24.81 2.89 -6.77
CA LYS A 529 -24.60 3.89 -7.83
C LYS A 529 -24.50 3.27 -9.22
N LEU A 530 -23.81 2.14 -9.34
CA LEU A 530 -23.74 1.37 -10.59
C LEU A 530 -25.14 0.90 -11.01
N LEU A 531 -25.93 0.34 -10.09
CA LEU A 531 -27.30 -0.06 -10.36
C LEU A 531 -28.20 1.12 -10.77
N GLN A 532 -28.04 2.29 -10.14
CA GLN A 532 -28.74 3.52 -10.53
C GLN A 532 -28.36 4.00 -11.94
N CYS A 533 -27.14 3.71 -12.38
CA CYS A 533 -26.67 3.95 -13.75
C CYS A 533 -26.98 2.78 -14.70
N ASN A 534 -27.90 1.88 -14.34
CA ASN A 534 -28.25 0.68 -15.11
C ASN A 534 -27.09 -0.29 -15.38
N ILE A 535 -25.98 -0.20 -14.63
CA ILE A 535 -24.85 -1.12 -14.76
C ILE A 535 -25.18 -2.42 -13.99
N PRO A 536 -25.33 -3.57 -14.67
CA PRO A 536 -25.71 -4.81 -14.00
C PRO A 536 -24.63 -5.21 -12.99
N THR A 537 -24.97 -5.16 -11.70
CA THR A 537 -24.01 -5.41 -10.61
C THR A 537 -24.66 -6.30 -9.57
N ARG A 538 -23.91 -7.29 -9.06
CA ARG A 538 -24.42 -8.17 -8.00
C ARG A 538 -23.32 -8.62 -7.04
N LEU A 539 -23.76 -9.15 -5.91
CA LEU A 539 -22.91 -9.82 -4.95
C LEU A 539 -22.86 -11.32 -5.27
N GLN A 540 -21.67 -11.91 -5.21
CA GLN A 540 -21.46 -13.34 -5.41
C GLN A 540 -20.68 -13.91 -4.23
N THR A 541 -21.29 -14.86 -3.53
CA THR A 541 -20.64 -15.57 -2.44
C THR A 541 -19.91 -16.81 -2.95
N VAL A 542 -18.91 -17.24 -2.19
CA VAL A 542 -18.09 -18.40 -2.48
C VAL A 542 -18.14 -19.38 -1.32
N GLU A 543 -18.11 -20.68 -1.62
CA GLU A 543 -17.90 -21.75 -0.66
C GLU A 543 -16.65 -22.54 -1.01
N TRP A 544 -15.88 -22.88 0.02
CA TRP A 544 -14.69 -23.71 -0.13
C TRP A 544 -15.12 -25.17 -0.30
N HIS A 545 -14.77 -25.76 -1.43
CA HIS A 545 -15.03 -27.15 -1.73
C HIS A 545 -13.73 -27.86 -2.15
N ILE A 546 -13.77 -29.18 -2.25
CA ILE A 546 -12.74 -29.96 -2.95
C ILE A 546 -13.32 -30.35 -4.29
N CYS A 547 -12.88 -29.69 -5.36
CA CYS A 547 -13.45 -29.94 -6.68
C CYS A 547 -12.73 -31.13 -7.32
N LYS A 548 -13.43 -32.25 -7.54
CA LYS A 548 -12.83 -33.43 -8.20
C LYS A 548 -12.39 -33.13 -9.63
N GLU A 549 -13.20 -32.36 -10.35
CA GLU A 549 -12.96 -31.97 -11.75
C GLU A 549 -11.84 -30.93 -11.90
N GLN A 550 -11.42 -30.28 -10.81
CA GLN A 550 -10.35 -29.31 -10.84
C GLN A 550 -9.03 -30.03 -11.17
N PRO A 551 -8.33 -29.66 -12.26
CA PRO A 551 -7.05 -30.25 -12.54
C PRO A 551 -6.00 -29.84 -11.50
N TYR A 552 -5.16 -30.78 -11.12
CA TYR A 552 -3.97 -30.56 -10.32
C TYR A 552 -2.74 -30.97 -11.13
N VAL A 553 -1.64 -30.27 -10.95
CA VAL A 553 -0.35 -30.68 -11.50
C VAL A 553 0.63 -30.78 -10.34
N VAL A 554 1.01 -32.02 -10.04
CA VAL A 554 1.97 -32.35 -9.00
C VAL A 554 3.36 -32.27 -9.61
N VAL A 555 4.22 -31.45 -9.03
CA VAL A 555 5.52 -31.08 -9.59
C VAL A 555 6.61 -31.42 -8.59
N ASP A 556 7.73 -31.88 -9.13
CA ASP A 556 8.98 -32.02 -8.42
C ASP A 556 10.13 -31.59 -9.33
N ILE A 557 11.18 -31.01 -8.75
CA ILE A 557 12.37 -30.56 -9.48
C ILE A 557 13.65 -31.00 -8.79
N GLU A 558 14.68 -31.24 -9.60
CA GLU A 558 16.06 -31.32 -9.13
C GLU A 558 16.82 -30.06 -9.52
N THR A 559 17.77 -29.65 -8.68
CA THR A 559 18.42 -28.34 -8.79
C THR A 559 19.92 -28.40 -8.51
N THR A 560 20.66 -27.40 -8.97
CA THR A 560 22.10 -27.27 -8.69
C THR A 560 22.43 -26.85 -7.25
N GLY A 561 21.42 -26.63 -6.39
CA GLY A 561 21.56 -26.11 -5.04
C GLY A 561 20.22 -25.56 -4.51
N GLY A 562 20.18 -25.11 -3.25
CA GLY A 562 18.93 -24.75 -2.57
C GLY A 562 18.47 -23.29 -2.74
N ASN A 563 19.24 -22.43 -3.39
CA ASN A 563 18.92 -21.00 -3.47
C ASN A 563 18.43 -20.61 -4.87
N LYS A 564 17.10 -20.49 -5.02
CA LYS A 564 16.44 -20.14 -6.29
C LYS A 564 16.99 -18.90 -7.00
N GLU A 565 17.50 -17.90 -6.28
CA GLU A 565 18.02 -16.67 -6.90
C GLU A 565 19.26 -16.98 -7.76
N PHE A 566 20.12 -17.86 -7.26
CA PHE A 566 21.39 -18.19 -7.90
C PHE A 566 21.36 -19.53 -8.63
N ASP A 567 20.82 -20.57 -8.00
CA ASP A 567 20.79 -21.96 -8.47
C ASP A 567 19.73 -22.19 -9.55
N ARG A 568 19.89 -23.31 -10.27
CA ARG A 568 19.18 -23.60 -11.53
C ARG A 568 18.57 -25.01 -11.49
N ILE A 569 17.52 -25.21 -12.26
CA ILE A 569 16.85 -26.50 -12.42
C ILE A 569 17.70 -27.43 -13.32
N THR A 570 17.83 -28.70 -12.93
CA THR A 570 18.52 -29.77 -13.68
C THR A 570 17.57 -30.86 -14.18
N GLU A 571 16.43 -31.06 -13.51
CA GLU A 571 15.35 -31.95 -13.94
C GLU A 571 14.02 -31.37 -13.46
N ILE A 572 12.96 -31.55 -14.24
CA ILE A 572 11.59 -31.18 -13.86
C ILE A 572 10.65 -32.32 -14.25
N ALA A 573 9.74 -32.65 -13.36
CA ALA A 573 8.66 -33.59 -13.62
C ALA A 573 7.31 -33.01 -13.22
N MET A 574 6.29 -33.34 -14.00
CA MET A 574 4.91 -32.89 -13.78
C MET A 574 3.95 -34.06 -13.99
N VAL A 575 3.10 -34.31 -13.01
CA VAL A 575 2.07 -35.34 -13.02
C VAL A 575 0.71 -34.68 -12.90
N LYS A 576 -0.12 -34.82 -13.94
CA LYS A 576 -1.45 -34.21 -13.99
C LYS A 576 -2.47 -35.17 -13.39
N VAL A 577 -3.20 -34.68 -12.40
CA VAL A 577 -4.26 -35.41 -11.69
C VAL A 577 -5.59 -34.73 -11.95
N VAL A 578 -6.58 -35.49 -12.41
CA VAL A 578 -7.97 -35.03 -12.61
C VAL A 578 -8.90 -36.12 -12.09
N ASN A 579 -9.95 -35.76 -11.36
CA ASN A 579 -10.89 -36.71 -10.75
C ASN A 579 -10.24 -37.77 -9.85
N GLY A 580 -9.08 -37.44 -9.25
CA GLY A 580 -8.33 -38.36 -8.39
C GLY A 580 -7.50 -39.39 -9.17
N GLU A 581 -7.41 -39.27 -10.50
CA GLU A 581 -6.63 -40.17 -11.34
C GLU A 581 -5.49 -39.42 -12.05
N VAL A 582 -4.36 -40.10 -12.26
CA VAL A 582 -3.25 -39.57 -13.05
C VAL A 582 -3.60 -39.68 -14.53
N VAL A 583 -3.82 -38.53 -15.18
CA VAL A 583 -4.27 -38.46 -16.59
C VAL A 583 -3.14 -38.13 -17.57
N ALA A 584 -2.04 -37.54 -17.10
CA ALA A 584 -0.88 -37.24 -17.93
C ALA A 584 0.40 -37.12 -17.09
N LYS A 585 1.55 -37.38 -17.71
CA LYS A 585 2.89 -37.20 -17.13
C LYS A 585 3.78 -36.49 -18.15
N TRP A 586 4.67 -35.64 -17.66
CA TRP A 586 5.69 -34.97 -18.47
C TRP A 586 6.97 -34.81 -17.66
N GLN A 587 8.13 -34.98 -18.29
CA GLN A 587 9.44 -34.81 -17.65
C GLN A 587 10.47 -34.28 -18.64
N SER A 588 11.48 -33.58 -18.14
CA SER A 588 12.66 -33.20 -18.92
C SER A 588 13.88 -33.05 -18.02
N LEU A 589 15.03 -33.53 -18.49
CA LEU A 589 16.32 -32.99 -18.05
C LEU A 589 16.46 -31.56 -18.54
N VAL A 590 17.19 -30.74 -17.81
CA VAL A 590 17.38 -29.32 -18.12
C VAL A 590 18.85 -28.99 -18.03
N ASN A 591 19.38 -28.33 -19.06
CA ASN A 591 20.71 -27.75 -19.01
C ASN A 591 20.69 -26.50 -18.12
N PRO A 592 21.32 -26.51 -16.93
CA PRO A 592 21.29 -25.38 -16.01
C PRO A 592 22.20 -24.23 -16.45
N MET A 593 22.97 -24.41 -17.53
CA MET A 593 24.02 -23.50 -18.01
C MET A 593 25.05 -23.14 -16.92
N ARG A 594 25.33 -24.08 -16.01
CA ARG A 594 26.33 -23.94 -14.95
C ARG A 594 26.81 -25.30 -14.50
N ARG A 595 27.88 -25.30 -13.70
CA ARG A 595 28.42 -26.50 -13.07
C ARG A 595 27.46 -27.03 -12.00
N ILE A 596 27.20 -28.33 -12.04
CA ILE A 596 26.52 -29.07 -10.96
C ILE A 596 27.58 -29.42 -9.88
N PRO A 597 27.38 -29.01 -8.61
CA PRO A 597 28.28 -29.41 -7.52
C PRO A 597 28.27 -30.92 -7.30
N GLN A 598 29.42 -31.52 -6.96
CA GLN A 598 29.55 -32.98 -6.78
C GLN A 598 28.54 -33.55 -5.77
N LYS A 599 28.33 -32.86 -4.65
CA LYS A 599 27.35 -33.26 -3.63
C LYS A 599 25.91 -33.39 -4.18
N ILE A 600 25.55 -32.58 -5.17
CA ILE A 600 24.24 -32.65 -5.83
C ILE A 600 24.20 -33.86 -6.76
N THR A 601 25.24 -34.10 -7.54
CA THR A 601 25.33 -35.30 -8.40
C THR A 601 25.30 -36.59 -7.57
N GLU A 602 25.92 -36.62 -6.40
CA GLU A 602 25.83 -37.76 -5.47
C GLU A 602 24.42 -37.96 -4.90
N LEU A 603 23.65 -36.87 -4.74
CA LEU A 603 22.29 -36.90 -4.22
C LEU A 603 21.27 -37.37 -5.28
N THR A 604 21.34 -36.81 -6.48
CA THR A 604 20.31 -36.97 -7.52
C THR A 604 20.70 -37.94 -8.63
N GLY A 605 21.99 -38.30 -8.72
CA GLY A 605 22.56 -39.06 -9.82
C GLY A 605 22.68 -38.28 -11.14
N ILE A 606 22.26 -37.00 -11.19
CA ILE A 606 22.32 -36.18 -12.40
C ILE A 606 23.74 -35.64 -12.59
N THR A 607 24.40 -36.12 -13.64
CA THR A 607 25.76 -35.72 -14.00
C THR A 607 25.77 -34.53 -14.96
N GLN A 608 26.88 -33.80 -15.01
CA GLN A 608 27.07 -32.70 -15.97
C GLN A 608 26.91 -33.17 -17.43
N ALA A 609 27.33 -34.41 -17.73
CA ALA A 609 27.22 -34.99 -19.07
C ALA A 609 25.76 -35.19 -19.47
N MET A 610 24.90 -35.69 -18.57
CA MET A 610 23.47 -35.92 -18.82
C MET A 610 22.72 -34.66 -19.22
N VAL A 611 23.07 -33.51 -18.62
CA VAL A 611 22.38 -32.24 -18.85
C VAL A 611 23.04 -31.37 -19.91
N SER A 612 24.20 -31.76 -20.45
CA SER A 612 24.97 -30.93 -21.38
C SER A 612 24.23 -30.70 -22.70
N ASP A 613 23.62 -31.74 -23.24
CA ASP A 613 22.81 -31.72 -24.47
C ASP A 613 21.30 -31.60 -24.20
N ALA A 614 20.89 -31.49 -22.92
CA ALA A 614 19.51 -31.29 -22.54
C ALA A 614 19.03 -29.86 -22.92
N PRO A 615 17.72 -29.66 -23.14
CA PRO A 615 17.20 -28.33 -23.40
C PRO A 615 17.44 -27.39 -22.21
N ARG A 616 17.70 -26.12 -22.50
CA ARG A 616 17.72 -25.06 -21.47
C ARG A 616 16.29 -24.76 -21.05
N PHE A 617 16.11 -24.24 -19.83
CA PHE A 617 14.76 -24.02 -19.31
C PHE A 617 13.89 -23.14 -20.22
N PHE A 618 14.46 -22.12 -20.86
CA PHE A 618 13.69 -21.25 -21.76
C PHE A 618 13.15 -21.98 -23.00
N GLU A 619 13.75 -23.10 -23.40
CA GLU A 619 13.34 -23.90 -24.56
C GLU A 619 12.13 -24.80 -24.22
N ILE A 620 11.85 -25.03 -22.93
CA ILE A 620 10.73 -25.85 -22.43
C ILE A 620 9.62 -25.03 -21.74
N LEU A 621 9.78 -23.71 -21.62
CA LEU A 621 8.83 -22.83 -20.91
C LEU A 621 7.37 -23.01 -21.36
N GLU A 622 7.14 -23.02 -22.68
CA GLU A 622 5.79 -23.18 -23.23
C GLU A 622 5.18 -24.53 -22.86
N GLN A 623 6.00 -25.58 -22.79
CA GLN A 623 5.53 -26.92 -22.41
C GLN A 623 5.14 -26.94 -20.93
N VAL A 624 5.95 -26.32 -20.07
CA VAL A 624 5.66 -26.18 -18.62
C VAL A 624 4.40 -25.35 -18.39
N GLU A 625 4.27 -24.23 -19.09
CA GLU A 625 3.10 -23.36 -18.98
C GLU A 625 1.82 -24.07 -19.46
N HIS A 626 1.87 -24.71 -20.62
CA HIS A 626 0.75 -25.42 -21.22
C HIS A 626 0.29 -26.60 -20.36
N PHE A 627 1.23 -27.43 -19.87
CA PHE A 627 0.90 -28.60 -19.06
C PHE A 627 0.23 -28.19 -17.73
N SER A 628 0.69 -27.10 -17.12
CA SER A 628 0.17 -26.55 -15.86
C SER A 628 -1.02 -25.59 -16.03
N GLN A 629 -1.49 -25.34 -17.25
CA GLN A 629 -2.54 -24.37 -17.50
C GLN A 629 -3.88 -24.81 -16.90
N GLY A 630 -4.53 -23.91 -16.15
CA GLY A 630 -5.82 -24.15 -15.50
C GLY A 630 -5.77 -25.13 -14.32
N ALA A 631 -4.58 -25.64 -13.98
CA ALA A 631 -4.38 -26.55 -12.87
C ALA A 631 -3.90 -25.84 -11.60
N ILE A 632 -4.19 -26.43 -10.45
CA ILE A 632 -3.58 -26.07 -9.17
C ILE A 632 -2.20 -26.74 -9.11
N PHE A 633 -1.18 -25.96 -8.80
CA PHE A 633 0.19 -26.45 -8.63
C PHE A 633 0.33 -27.15 -7.28
N VAL A 634 0.74 -28.41 -7.27
CA VAL A 634 0.91 -29.21 -6.06
C VAL A 634 2.36 -29.66 -5.97
N ALA A 635 2.97 -29.60 -4.80
CA ALA A 635 4.29 -30.19 -4.60
C ALA A 635 4.54 -30.54 -3.12
N HIS A 636 5.53 -31.40 -2.89
CA HIS A 636 5.97 -31.81 -1.57
C HIS A 636 6.97 -30.81 -1.01
N ASN A 637 6.46 -29.81 -0.27
CA ASN A 637 7.13 -28.55 0.07
C ASN A 637 7.07 -27.49 -1.06
N VAL A 638 5.85 -27.18 -1.48
CA VAL A 638 5.52 -26.34 -2.65
C VAL A 638 6.29 -25.04 -2.84
N ASN A 639 6.78 -24.39 -1.78
CA ASN A 639 7.50 -23.13 -1.92
C ASN A 639 8.88 -23.29 -2.56
N PHE A 640 9.46 -24.49 -2.49
CA PHE A 640 10.74 -24.81 -3.12
C PHE A 640 10.57 -24.87 -4.65
N ASP A 641 9.81 -25.85 -5.15
CA ASP A 641 9.62 -26.12 -6.58
C ASP A 641 9.01 -24.93 -7.31
N TYR A 642 7.92 -24.38 -6.75
CA TYR A 642 7.24 -23.22 -7.29
C TYR A 642 8.17 -21.99 -7.34
N GLY A 643 9.05 -21.85 -6.34
CA GLY A 643 10.00 -20.75 -6.25
C GLY A 643 11.03 -20.77 -7.36
N PHE A 644 11.59 -21.94 -7.66
CA PHE A 644 12.55 -22.12 -8.76
C PHE A 644 11.90 -21.93 -10.13
N ILE A 645 10.73 -22.56 -10.37
CA ILE A 645 10.01 -22.40 -11.64
C ILE A 645 9.65 -20.94 -11.88
N ARG A 646 9.10 -20.26 -10.86
CA ARG A 646 8.81 -18.82 -10.95
C ARG A 646 10.06 -18.00 -11.28
N GLN A 647 11.21 -18.32 -10.70
CA GLN A 647 12.45 -17.62 -11.01
C GLN A 647 12.93 -17.87 -12.45
N GLU A 648 12.81 -19.09 -12.96
CA GLU A 648 13.19 -19.39 -14.33
C GLU A 648 12.30 -18.66 -15.36
N PHE A 649 10.99 -18.51 -15.09
CA PHE A 649 10.11 -17.65 -15.90
C PHE A 649 10.52 -16.17 -15.79
N ALA A 650 10.81 -15.68 -14.57
CA ALA A 650 11.20 -14.30 -14.34
C ALA A 650 12.51 -13.91 -15.08
N ARG A 651 13.46 -14.85 -15.22
CA ARG A 651 14.72 -14.64 -15.96
C ARG A 651 14.53 -14.32 -17.44
N VAL A 652 13.39 -14.69 -18.03
CA VAL A 652 13.02 -14.33 -19.42
C VAL A 652 11.94 -13.25 -19.50
N GLY A 653 11.66 -12.56 -18.38
CA GLY A 653 10.65 -11.50 -18.33
C GLY A 653 9.20 -12.01 -18.38
N ARG A 654 8.96 -13.28 -18.04
CA ARG A 654 7.61 -13.86 -17.95
C ARG A 654 7.20 -14.08 -16.51
N GLU A 655 5.91 -13.95 -16.23
CA GLU A 655 5.35 -14.27 -14.93
C GLU A 655 4.82 -15.71 -14.91
N PHE A 656 5.01 -16.39 -13.77
CA PHE A 656 4.42 -17.69 -13.51
C PHE A 656 3.57 -17.64 -12.25
N THR A 657 2.25 -17.67 -12.45
CA THR A 657 1.24 -17.56 -11.40
C THR A 657 0.25 -18.71 -11.47
N ARG A 658 0.17 -19.52 -10.40
CA ARG A 658 -0.83 -20.57 -10.19
C ARG A 658 -1.24 -20.62 -8.72
N ALA A 659 -2.49 -21.00 -8.46
CA ALA A 659 -2.89 -21.44 -7.13
C ALA A 659 -2.06 -22.67 -6.74
N LYS A 660 -1.74 -22.81 -5.44
CA LYS A 660 -0.79 -23.83 -5.00
C LYS A 660 -1.20 -24.57 -3.73
N LEU A 661 -0.87 -25.85 -3.65
CA LEU A 661 -1.07 -26.70 -2.48
C LEU A 661 0.22 -27.43 -2.09
N CYS A 662 0.39 -27.64 -0.79
CA CYS A 662 1.55 -28.34 -0.25
C CYS A 662 1.13 -29.64 0.43
N THR A 663 1.62 -30.78 -0.07
CA THR A 663 1.27 -32.09 0.50
C THR A 663 1.74 -32.24 1.95
N VAL A 664 2.83 -31.58 2.36
CA VAL A 664 3.28 -31.52 3.77
C VAL A 664 2.28 -30.78 4.65
N GLN A 665 1.76 -29.63 4.20
CA GLN A 665 0.79 -28.86 4.97
C GLN A 665 -0.55 -29.59 5.06
N LEU A 666 -1.02 -30.15 3.94
CA LEU A 666 -2.22 -30.97 3.89
C LEU A 666 -2.05 -32.21 4.78
N GLY A 667 -0.91 -32.89 4.71
CA GLY A 667 -0.59 -34.06 5.55
C GLY A 667 -0.65 -33.73 7.03
N ARG A 668 -0.02 -32.64 7.49
CA ARG A 668 -0.09 -32.21 8.90
C ARG A 668 -1.52 -31.94 9.39
N LYS A 669 -2.37 -31.41 8.50
CA LYS A 669 -3.76 -31.07 8.83
C LYS A 669 -4.67 -32.30 8.85
N PHE A 670 -4.56 -33.17 7.85
CA PHE A 670 -5.53 -34.25 7.62
C PHE A 670 -5.06 -35.64 8.05
N VAL A 671 -3.74 -35.83 8.13
CA VAL A 671 -3.06 -37.04 8.62
C VAL A 671 -2.12 -36.67 9.78
N PRO A 672 -2.65 -36.17 10.92
CA PRO A 672 -1.83 -35.75 12.06
C PRO A 672 -1.16 -36.94 12.76
N GLY A 673 -0.05 -36.69 13.45
CA GLY A 673 0.60 -37.67 14.34
C GLY A 673 1.85 -38.37 13.78
N LEU A 674 2.27 -38.04 12.56
CA LEU A 674 3.52 -38.57 11.99
C LEU A 674 4.75 -37.89 12.62
N ARG A 675 5.81 -38.67 12.87
CA ARG A 675 7.09 -38.17 13.38
C ARG A 675 7.82 -37.27 12.38
N SER A 676 7.63 -37.52 11.09
CA SER A 676 8.20 -36.74 10.00
C SER A 676 7.23 -36.73 8.81
N TYR A 677 7.22 -35.62 8.08
CA TYR A 677 6.47 -35.44 6.83
C TYR A 677 7.40 -35.25 5.63
N ALA A 678 8.68 -35.64 5.74
CA ALA A 678 9.56 -35.74 4.57
C ALA A 678 9.05 -36.84 3.63
N LEU A 679 9.28 -36.69 2.31
CA LEU A 679 8.63 -37.52 1.29
C LEU A 679 8.75 -39.02 1.57
N GLY A 680 9.97 -39.53 1.77
CA GLY A 680 10.19 -40.95 2.07
C GLY A 680 9.47 -41.43 3.34
N ALA A 681 9.50 -40.67 4.42
CA ALA A 681 8.79 -41.02 5.65
C ALA A 681 7.27 -40.97 5.47
N PHE A 682 6.77 -40.03 4.68
CA PHE A 682 5.35 -39.88 4.42
C PHE A 682 4.83 -40.98 3.48
N CYS A 683 5.59 -41.34 2.43
CA CYS A 683 5.33 -42.48 1.57
C CYS A 683 5.23 -43.78 2.37
N GLN A 684 6.18 -44.03 3.28
CA GLN A 684 6.14 -45.19 4.17
C GLN A 684 4.89 -45.21 5.05
N ALA A 685 4.52 -44.08 5.64
CA ALA A 685 3.34 -43.98 6.49
C ALA A 685 2.02 -44.20 5.72
N MET A 686 1.95 -43.78 4.45
CA MET A 686 0.77 -43.90 3.59
C MET A 686 0.80 -45.14 2.68
N ASN A 687 1.77 -46.03 2.87
CA ASN A 687 1.98 -47.23 2.05
C ASN A 687 2.06 -46.93 0.53
N VAL A 688 2.71 -45.82 0.17
CA VAL A 688 2.97 -45.41 -1.22
C VAL A 688 4.39 -45.84 -1.61
N PRO A 689 4.59 -46.54 -2.74
CA PRO A 689 5.92 -46.90 -3.20
C PRO A 689 6.71 -45.67 -3.63
N LEU A 690 7.95 -45.54 -3.13
CA LEU A 690 8.91 -44.54 -3.58
C LEU A 690 10.08 -45.27 -4.24
N VAL A 691 10.13 -45.21 -5.57
CA VAL A 691 11.16 -45.86 -6.39
C VAL A 691 12.21 -44.80 -6.74
N ASN A 692 13.50 -45.07 -6.54
CA ASN A 692 14.60 -44.11 -6.83
C ASN A 692 14.39 -42.68 -6.30
N HIS A 693 14.33 -42.52 -4.97
CA HIS A 693 14.27 -41.19 -4.35
C HIS A 693 15.36 -40.25 -4.88
N HIS A 694 15.03 -38.97 -5.14
CA HIS A 694 15.86 -37.97 -5.83
C HIS A 694 15.92 -38.12 -7.36
N ARG A 695 14.84 -38.66 -7.94
CA ARG A 695 14.51 -38.54 -9.36
C ARG A 695 13.16 -37.86 -9.49
N ALA A 696 13.10 -36.77 -10.24
CA ALA A 696 11.95 -35.86 -10.19
C ALA A 696 10.62 -36.56 -10.53
N MET A 697 10.60 -37.45 -11.53
CA MET A 697 9.36 -38.14 -11.92
C MET A 697 8.86 -39.13 -10.87
N ASP A 698 9.77 -39.86 -10.23
CA ASP A 698 9.39 -40.84 -9.21
C ASP A 698 8.90 -40.13 -7.93
N ASP A 699 9.58 -39.05 -7.53
CA ASP A 699 9.19 -38.21 -6.39
C ASP A 699 7.87 -37.45 -6.66
N ALA A 700 7.67 -36.91 -7.88
CA ALA A 700 6.40 -36.29 -8.29
C ALA A 700 5.24 -37.29 -8.32
N TYR A 701 5.48 -38.51 -8.82
CA TYR A 701 4.45 -39.56 -8.86
C TYR A 701 4.07 -40.03 -7.47
N ALA A 702 5.04 -40.30 -6.59
CA ALA A 702 4.77 -40.65 -5.19
C ALA A 702 4.04 -39.52 -4.46
N SER A 703 4.41 -38.27 -4.71
CA SER A 703 3.70 -37.10 -4.20
C SER A 703 2.26 -37.01 -4.71
N ALA A 704 1.99 -37.42 -5.95
CA ALA A 704 0.65 -37.44 -6.52
C ALA A 704 -0.23 -38.50 -5.87
N GLU A 705 0.29 -39.70 -5.64
CA GLU A 705 -0.41 -40.78 -4.91
C GLU A 705 -0.74 -40.35 -3.47
N ILE A 706 0.23 -39.75 -2.76
CA ILE A 706 0.00 -39.16 -1.43
C ILE A 706 -1.11 -38.11 -1.50
N PHE A 707 -1.04 -37.21 -2.47
CA PHE A 707 -2.02 -36.14 -2.64
C PHE A 707 -3.43 -36.68 -2.89
N ILE A 708 -3.57 -37.69 -3.76
CA ILE A 708 -4.85 -38.36 -4.04
C ILE A 708 -5.41 -38.98 -2.76
N GLN A 709 -4.60 -39.74 -2.00
CA GLN A 709 -5.05 -40.33 -0.73
C GLN A 709 -5.47 -39.26 0.29
N ILE A 710 -4.71 -38.17 0.41
CA ILE A 710 -5.08 -37.05 1.29
C ILE A 710 -6.41 -36.44 0.83
N ASN A 711 -6.65 -36.27 -0.48
CA ASN A 711 -7.91 -35.75 -0.98
C ASN A 711 -9.10 -36.66 -0.68
N THR A 712 -8.93 -37.97 -0.73
CA THR A 712 -9.95 -38.93 -0.28
C THR A 712 -10.30 -38.71 1.18
N ILE A 713 -9.29 -38.64 2.07
CA ILE A 713 -9.50 -38.36 3.51
C ILE A 713 -10.17 -37.01 3.73
N ARG A 714 -9.79 -35.99 2.94
CA ARG A 714 -10.36 -34.64 3.02
C ARG A 714 -11.83 -34.60 2.60
N GLN A 715 -12.29 -35.51 1.74
CA GLN A 715 -13.67 -35.57 1.27
C GLN A 715 -14.59 -36.32 2.26
N GLU A 716 -14.03 -37.20 3.09
CA GLU A 716 -14.77 -37.95 4.12
C GLU A 716 -15.04 -37.14 5.39
N LYS A 717 -14.36 -36.00 5.56
CA LYS A 717 -14.47 -35.09 6.70
C LYS A 717 -15.18 -33.80 6.31
#